data_AF-A0A538LDI5-F1
#
_entry.id   AF-A0A538LDI5-F1
#
_cell.length_a   1.000
_cell.length_b   1.000
_cell.length_c   1.000
_cell.angle_alpha   90.00
_cell.angle_beta   90.00
_cell.angle_gamma   90.00
#
_symmetry.space_group_name_H-M   'P 1'
#
loop_
_entity.id
_entity.type
_entity.pdbx_description
1 polymer ?
#
loop_
_entity_poly.entity_id
_entity_poly.type
_entity_poly.pdbx_seq_one_letter_code
_entity_poly.pdbx_strand_id
1 'polypeptide(L)'
;MSLCDLHVHSIYSTDSGNYALRRARLGESYTQPERVYRVCKERGMTHVTISDHNTVEGALRIAHEADTFLSVEVTTRFPEDEVPLHVLVWNLSEEDHRDLQPFRPSVYELVAFLRERGLRHALAHPLYRMGPPITAGHVERMMLLYGVWEGRNGARSRESNELACRLAAAVKPEFLAALADKHGIEPAHDGRIALTGGSDDHGALDIATTWTEAPRGTVDEFLTAVARGEGAANGAHGSTAKLAHAVAALFANAYRISGAELPDTIRAQVEQLFDDDAADADERHREIADQSARFVRLLGERARAGGVSLAEIPGAGRRLGALAFATALQLPYLATARHHAESRSGLGEIEHTFFGVRGTTIPRAPRALLFTDTFAEVNGVAGTMRRLAAAAAEGTYPGTVVIAAHGSDVPGTVALPPDWSLPLPSYESLDLRFPLPTDVLACIEEQRPDVIHVATPGPVGFCGLAVARLLGVPVVGSYHTELGPYALHLTRDLLVAEAIEVYVDWFYTRCATVLAPTTHVADALAHRGMPDVRVWGRGVDTDLFSPDRRERHLRERLLDGGNLLVLSVGRLSHEKRIGVLLDAFARVSRVRPDARLVVVGEGPARREFERTAPAGTVFVGEARGRELAALYASADTFCFPSTTDTFGQVLLEAGASGLPVVAAAAGGALELVSHGRNGLLVPPEEPGELAAALLELADNPARRAAYGAAGLAAARSRTWDRAIAQLGETYRHVLGLQPVAALAA
;
A
#
# COMPACT_ATOMS: atom_id res chain seq x y z
N MET A 1 -35.33 -15.10 -17.00
CA MET A 1 -34.85 -13.70 -16.95
C MET A 1 -34.45 -13.27 -18.34
N SER A 2 -34.67 -12.02 -18.68
CA SER A 2 -33.99 -11.35 -19.81
C SER A 2 -32.74 -10.66 -19.28
N LEU A 3 -31.66 -10.69 -20.06
CA LEU A 3 -30.34 -10.16 -19.74
C LEU A 3 -29.93 -9.18 -20.84
N CYS A 4 -29.37 -8.02 -20.46
CA CYS A 4 -28.85 -7.04 -21.40
C CYS A 4 -27.69 -6.25 -20.78
N ASP A 5 -26.60 -6.09 -21.53
CA ASP A 5 -25.61 -5.06 -21.24
C ASP A 5 -26.16 -3.71 -21.74
N LEU A 6 -26.66 -2.89 -20.82
CA LEU A 6 -27.36 -1.64 -21.16
C LEU A 6 -26.41 -0.45 -21.40
N HIS A 7 -25.10 -0.67 -21.24
CA HIS A 7 -24.08 0.36 -21.40
C HIS A 7 -22.81 -0.26 -21.99
N VAL A 8 -22.62 -0.13 -23.29
CA VAL A 8 -21.44 -0.64 -24.01
C VAL A 8 -21.19 0.21 -25.25
N HIS A 9 -19.92 0.41 -25.60
CA HIS A 9 -19.50 1.31 -26.67
C HIS A 9 -18.85 0.59 -27.85
N SER A 10 -19.08 1.14 -29.04
CA SER A 10 -18.48 0.73 -30.31
C SER A 10 -17.57 1.81 -30.88
N ILE A 11 -16.94 1.52 -32.02
CA ILE A 11 -16.05 2.43 -32.76
C ILE A 11 -16.69 3.78 -33.13
N TYR A 12 -18.03 3.88 -33.09
CA TYR A 12 -18.74 5.13 -33.37
C TYR A 12 -18.82 6.09 -32.18
N SER A 13 -18.47 5.63 -30.98
CA SER A 13 -18.26 6.48 -29.80
C SER A 13 -16.99 7.33 -29.99
N THR A 14 -17.18 8.59 -30.39
CA THR A 14 -16.11 9.48 -30.89
C THR A 14 -16.05 10.86 -30.21
N ASP A 15 -16.92 11.11 -29.24
CA ASP A 15 -17.04 12.41 -28.54
C ASP A 15 -17.11 12.24 -27.03
N SER A 16 -15.98 11.89 -26.41
CA SER A 16 -15.89 11.79 -24.96
C SER A 16 -15.63 13.15 -24.36
N GLY A 17 -16.29 13.37 -23.23
CA GLY A 17 -15.87 14.36 -22.26
C GLY A 17 -14.41 14.22 -21.79
N ASN A 18 -13.71 13.12 -22.10
CA ASN A 18 -12.34 12.84 -21.67
C ASN A 18 -11.31 13.70 -22.42
N TYR A 19 -10.84 14.76 -21.76
CA TYR A 19 -9.85 15.71 -22.29
C TYR A 19 -8.55 15.03 -22.77
N ALA A 20 -8.10 13.95 -22.13
CA ALA A 20 -6.84 13.29 -22.46
C ALA A 20 -6.89 12.56 -23.81
N LEU A 21 -7.99 11.84 -24.09
CA LEU A 21 -8.20 11.12 -25.35
C LEU A 21 -8.34 12.11 -26.53
N ARG A 22 -9.10 13.20 -26.33
CA ARG A 22 -9.23 14.28 -27.32
C ARG A 22 -7.89 14.92 -27.67
N ARG A 23 -7.02 15.16 -26.68
CA ARG A 23 -5.67 15.70 -26.91
C ARG A 23 -4.77 14.73 -27.66
N ALA A 24 -4.94 13.42 -27.44
CA ALA A 24 -4.18 12.36 -28.10
C ALA A 24 -4.70 11.99 -29.50
N ARG A 25 -5.87 12.53 -29.92
CA ARG A 25 -6.58 12.15 -31.17
C ARG A 25 -6.90 10.65 -31.24
N LEU A 26 -7.18 10.04 -30.10
CA LEU A 26 -7.59 8.64 -30.02
C LEU A 26 -9.13 8.59 -29.95
N GLY A 27 -9.73 7.61 -30.61
CA GLY A 27 -11.16 7.30 -30.45
C GLY A 27 -11.41 6.65 -29.09
N GLU A 28 -12.66 6.70 -28.62
CA GLU A 28 -13.02 6.13 -27.32
C GLU A 28 -13.24 4.63 -27.34
N SER A 29 -13.56 4.07 -28.48
CA SER A 29 -13.64 2.64 -28.67
C SER A 29 -13.20 2.34 -30.09
N TYR A 30 -12.69 1.14 -30.28
CA TYR A 30 -12.30 0.62 -31.60
C TYR A 30 -13.01 -0.70 -31.91
N THR A 31 -14.01 -1.04 -31.10
CA THR A 31 -14.78 -2.27 -31.20
C THR A 31 -15.84 -2.14 -32.31
N GLN A 32 -15.85 -3.08 -33.26
CA GLN A 32 -16.89 -3.11 -34.28
C GLN A 32 -18.24 -3.50 -33.67
N PRO A 33 -19.37 -2.87 -34.06
CA PRO A 33 -20.70 -3.20 -33.54
C PRO A 33 -21.06 -4.69 -33.64
N GLU A 34 -20.67 -5.34 -34.73
CA GLU A 34 -20.93 -6.78 -34.97
C GLU A 34 -20.21 -7.66 -33.95
N ARG A 35 -19.01 -7.24 -33.49
CA ARG A 35 -18.29 -7.93 -32.41
C ARG A 35 -19.01 -7.75 -31.08
N VAL A 36 -19.50 -6.55 -30.77
CA VAL A 36 -20.30 -6.31 -29.55
C VAL A 36 -21.50 -7.24 -29.52
N TYR A 37 -22.26 -7.32 -30.62
CA TYR A 37 -23.41 -8.21 -30.74
C TYR A 37 -23.02 -9.67 -30.53
N ARG A 38 -22.03 -10.17 -31.26
CA ARG A 38 -21.56 -11.56 -31.15
C ARG A 38 -21.18 -11.92 -29.71
N VAL A 39 -20.34 -11.11 -29.06
CA VAL A 39 -19.88 -11.36 -27.69
C VAL A 39 -21.03 -11.30 -26.69
N CYS A 40 -21.97 -10.36 -26.84
CA CYS A 40 -23.16 -10.31 -26.00
C CYS A 40 -23.98 -11.60 -26.10
N LYS A 41 -24.23 -12.12 -27.32
CA LYS A 41 -24.99 -13.37 -27.51
C LYS A 41 -24.21 -14.59 -26.98
N GLU A 42 -22.90 -14.66 -27.20
CA GLU A 42 -22.03 -15.72 -26.67
C GLU A 42 -22.04 -15.75 -25.13
N ARG A 43 -22.11 -14.58 -24.49
CA ARG A 43 -22.23 -14.43 -23.03
C ARG A 43 -23.68 -14.51 -22.51
N GLY A 44 -24.62 -14.91 -23.37
CA GLY A 44 -25.99 -15.25 -22.99
C GLY A 44 -26.94 -14.06 -22.85
N MET A 45 -26.57 -12.87 -23.33
CA MET A 45 -27.48 -11.71 -23.34
C MET A 45 -28.68 -12.00 -24.24
N THR A 46 -29.87 -11.85 -23.68
CA THR A 46 -31.11 -12.10 -24.42
C THR A 46 -31.43 -10.95 -25.34
N HIS A 47 -31.22 -9.71 -24.86
CA HIS A 47 -31.37 -8.47 -25.62
C HIS A 47 -30.01 -7.81 -25.79
N VAL A 48 -29.79 -7.11 -26.91
CA VAL A 48 -28.51 -6.45 -27.20
C VAL A 48 -28.73 -5.01 -27.64
N THR A 49 -27.88 -4.12 -27.17
CA THR A 49 -27.83 -2.74 -27.63
C THR A 49 -26.41 -2.19 -27.58
N ILE A 50 -26.21 -1.01 -28.15
CA ILE A 50 -24.95 -0.25 -28.12
C ILE A 50 -25.33 1.18 -27.76
N SER A 51 -24.65 1.76 -26.78
CA SER A 51 -24.98 3.07 -26.20
C SER A 51 -23.87 4.08 -26.49
N ASP A 52 -23.49 4.24 -27.76
CA ASP A 52 -22.40 5.13 -28.17
C ASP A 52 -22.63 6.59 -27.73
N HIS A 53 -21.54 7.34 -27.52
CA HIS A 53 -21.62 8.74 -27.13
C HIS A 53 -22.31 9.60 -28.19
N ASN A 54 -23.47 10.13 -27.80
CA ASN A 54 -24.24 11.13 -28.56
C ASN A 54 -24.70 10.68 -29.96
N THR A 55 -24.50 9.41 -30.33
CA THR A 55 -24.84 8.84 -31.64
C THR A 55 -25.51 7.48 -31.47
N VAL A 56 -26.39 7.12 -32.39
CA VAL A 56 -27.02 5.78 -32.46
C VAL A 56 -26.38 4.91 -33.56
N GLU A 57 -25.33 5.39 -34.23
CA GLU A 57 -24.76 4.75 -35.41
C GLU A 57 -24.32 3.29 -35.14
N GLY A 58 -23.64 3.00 -34.02
CA GLY A 58 -23.27 1.62 -33.71
C GLY A 58 -24.48 0.71 -33.49
N ALA A 59 -25.51 1.20 -32.80
CA ALA A 59 -26.75 0.45 -32.62
C ALA A 59 -27.49 0.23 -33.95
N LEU A 60 -27.49 1.22 -34.85
CA LEU A 60 -28.07 1.10 -36.20
C LEU A 60 -27.39 0.01 -37.03
N ARG A 61 -26.07 -0.16 -36.89
CA ARG A 61 -25.33 -1.21 -37.62
C ARG A 61 -25.80 -2.61 -37.27
N ILE A 62 -26.25 -2.84 -36.05
CA ILE A 62 -26.78 -4.13 -35.59
C ILE A 62 -28.31 -4.18 -35.53
N ALA A 63 -29.03 -3.12 -35.90
CA ALA A 63 -30.49 -3.04 -35.75
C ALA A 63 -31.27 -4.10 -36.57
N HIS A 64 -30.62 -4.72 -37.56
CA HIS A 64 -31.17 -5.81 -38.35
C HIS A 64 -31.04 -7.19 -37.68
N GLU A 65 -30.23 -7.28 -36.62
CA GLU A 65 -30.01 -8.50 -35.85
C GLU A 65 -31.14 -8.75 -34.84
N ALA A 66 -31.32 -10.01 -34.45
CA ALA A 66 -32.38 -10.41 -33.54
C ALA A 66 -32.18 -9.84 -32.12
N ASP A 67 -33.30 -9.53 -31.45
CA ASP A 67 -33.34 -9.04 -30.07
C ASP A 67 -32.55 -7.73 -29.83
N THR A 68 -32.36 -6.92 -30.89
CA THR A 68 -31.67 -5.63 -30.81
C THR A 68 -32.63 -4.45 -30.67
N PHE A 69 -32.14 -3.36 -30.09
CA PHE A 69 -32.83 -2.08 -30.03
C PHE A 69 -31.84 -0.92 -30.01
N LEU A 70 -32.27 0.27 -30.42
CA LEU A 70 -31.40 1.45 -30.45
C LEU A 70 -31.21 2.03 -29.04
N SER A 71 -29.99 2.46 -28.75
CA SER A 71 -29.64 3.18 -27.52
C SER A 71 -28.60 4.25 -27.80
N VAL A 72 -28.42 5.17 -26.85
CA VAL A 72 -27.41 6.23 -26.89
C VAL A 72 -27.01 6.61 -25.47
N GLU A 73 -25.72 6.91 -25.25
CA GLU A 73 -25.27 7.63 -24.05
C GLU A 73 -25.18 9.13 -24.39
N VAL A 74 -26.12 9.91 -23.86
CA VAL A 74 -26.22 11.35 -24.13
C VAL A 74 -25.39 12.12 -23.12
N THR A 75 -24.43 12.90 -23.60
CA THR A 75 -23.70 13.88 -22.80
C THR A 75 -24.53 15.13 -22.60
N THR A 76 -24.73 15.51 -21.35
CA THR A 76 -25.40 16.74 -20.90
C THR A 76 -24.62 17.37 -19.75
N ARG A 77 -25.17 18.40 -19.10
CA ARG A 77 -24.52 19.12 -18.00
C ARG A 77 -25.53 19.87 -17.12
N PHE A 78 -25.11 20.17 -15.89
CA PHE A 78 -25.73 21.24 -15.12
C PHE A 78 -25.35 22.59 -15.76
N PRO A 79 -26.33 23.39 -16.23
CA PRO A 79 -26.05 24.66 -16.92
C PRO A 79 -25.45 25.73 -15.99
N GLU A 80 -25.57 25.59 -14.67
CA GLU A 80 -25.11 26.58 -13.70
C GLU A 80 -23.60 26.58 -13.51
N ASP A 81 -22.96 25.42 -13.63
CA ASP A 81 -21.53 25.25 -13.34
C ASP A 81 -20.82 24.28 -14.30
N GLU A 82 -21.49 23.91 -15.39
CA GLU A 82 -20.94 23.12 -16.48
C GLU A 82 -20.47 21.72 -16.04
N VAL A 83 -20.98 21.20 -14.92
CA VAL A 83 -20.70 19.83 -14.47
C VAL A 83 -21.32 18.84 -15.45
N PRO A 84 -20.52 18.03 -16.17
CA PRO A 84 -21.02 17.09 -17.17
C PRO A 84 -21.72 15.89 -16.53
N LEU A 85 -22.74 15.38 -17.21
CA LEU A 85 -23.48 14.15 -16.87
C LEU A 85 -23.70 13.32 -18.12
N HIS A 86 -23.81 12.02 -17.93
CA HIS A 86 -24.18 11.10 -19.00
C HIS A 86 -25.52 10.42 -18.70
N VAL A 87 -26.36 10.31 -19.73
CA VAL A 87 -27.72 9.77 -19.63
C VAL A 87 -27.86 8.66 -20.66
N LEU A 88 -28.12 7.45 -20.19
CA LEU A 88 -28.47 6.33 -21.06
C LEU A 88 -29.92 6.50 -21.50
N VAL A 89 -30.17 6.46 -22.80
CA VAL A 89 -31.52 6.48 -23.39
C VAL A 89 -31.68 5.24 -24.24
N TRP A 90 -32.75 4.48 -23.98
CA TRP A 90 -32.95 3.14 -24.56
C TRP A 90 -34.25 3.06 -25.35
N ASN A 91 -34.23 2.21 -26.37
CA ASN A 91 -35.37 1.88 -27.24
C ASN A 91 -35.99 3.13 -27.91
N LEU A 92 -35.12 4.06 -28.32
CA LEU A 92 -35.49 5.28 -29.04
C LEU A 92 -35.52 5.05 -30.56
N SER A 93 -36.23 5.89 -31.30
CA SER A 93 -36.12 5.93 -32.76
C SER A 93 -35.01 6.87 -33.25
N GLU A 94 -34.65 6.79 -34.53
CA GLU A 94 -33.77 7.78 -35.17
C GLU A 94 -34.35 9.21 -35.12
N GLU A 95 -35.68 9.33 -35.14
CA GLU A 95 -36.37 10.62 -35.00
C GLU A 95 -36.21 11.17 -33.58
N ASP A 96 -36.40 10.33 -32.56
CA ASP A 96 -36.17 10.72 -31.17
C ASP A 96 -34.72 11.15 -30.92
N HIS A 97 -33.74 10.43 -31.51
CA HIS A 97 -32.32 10.80 -31.41
C HIS A 97 -32.00 12.14 -32.07
N ARG A 98 -32.67 12.47 -33.19
CA ARG A 98 -32.51 13.77 -33.84
C ARG A 98 -33.15 14.89 -33.01
N ASP A 99 -34.35 14.63 -32.49
CA ASP A 99 -35.15 15.61 -31.77
C ASP A 99 -34.60 15.92 -30.38
N LEU A 100 -33.85 14.99 -29.75
CA LEU A 100 -33.23 15.25 -28.44
C LEU A 100 -32.00 16.17 -28.51
N GLN A 101 -31.36 16.31 -29.68
CA GLN A 101 -30.07 17.03 -29.81
C GLN A 101 -30.09 18.47 -29.27
N PRO A 102 -31.13 19.29 -29.52
CA PRO A 102 -31.18 20.67 -29.03
C PRO A 102 -31.20 20.79 -27.49
N PHE A 103 -31.68 19.76 -26.78
CA PHE A 103 -31.86 19.78 -25.33
C PHE A 103 -30.64 19.27 -24.56
N ARG A 104 -29.67 18.65 -25.23
CA ARG A 104 -28.41 18.15 -24.63
C ARG A 104 -27.67 19.17 -23.76
N PRO A 105 -27.60 20.47 -24.09
CA PRO A 105 -26.82 21.43 -23.29
C PRO A 105 -27.30 21.64 -21.85
N SER A 106 -28.51 21.20 -21.49
CA SER A 106 -29.10 21.36 -20.15
C SER A 106 -29.73 20.05 -19.68
N VAL A 107 -29.26 19.52 -18.55
CA VAL A 107 -29.81 18.27 -17.98
C VAL A 107 -31.31 18.39 -17.71
N TYR A 108 -31.78 19.57 -17.28
CA TYR A 108 -33.19 19.79 -16.96
C TYR A 108 -34.06 19.73 -18.22
N GLU A 109 -33.62 20.36 -19.31
CA GLU A 109 -34.35 20.38 -20.58
C GLU A 109 -34.34 18.99 -21.24
N LEU A 110 -33.20 18.30 -21.20
CA LEU A 110 -33.08 16.93 -21.72
C LEU A 110 -34.02 15.99 -20.98
N VAL A 111 -34.00 15.98 -19.64
CA VAL A 111 -34.87 15.10 -18.84
C VAL A 111 -36.34 15.43 -19.08
N ALA A 112 -36.72 16.70 -19.19
CA ALA A 112 -38.08 17.10 -19.52
C ALA A 112 -38.54 16.54 -20.88
N PHE A 113 -37.71 16.67 -21.92
CA PHE A 113 -37.98 16.11 -23.25
C PHE A 113 -38.15 14.59 -23.22
N LEU A 114 -37.23 13.88 -22.55
CA LEU A 114 -37.26 12.41 -22.47
C LEU A 114 -38.55 11.92 -21.79
N ARG A 115 -39.01 12.64 -20.75
CA ARG A 115 -40.25 12.35 -20.04
C ARG A 115 -41.49 12.61 -20.89
N GLU A 116 -41.54 13.74 -21.59
CA GLU A 116 -42.65 14.10 -22.47
C GLU A 116 -42.83 13.07 -23.60
N ARG A 117 -41.71 12.59 -24.16
CA ARG A 117 -41.69 11.53 -25.19
C ARG A 117 -41.89 10.11 -24.63
N GLY A 118 -41.88 9.93 -23.30
CA GLY A 118 -42.01 8.62 -22.67
C GLY A 118 -40.79 7.70 -22.89
N LEU A 119 -39.62 8.26 -23.21
CA LEU A 119 -38.40 7.50 -23.48
C LEU A 119 -37.80 6.95 -22.19
N ARG A 120 -37.40 5.67 -22.21
CA ARG A 120 -36.75 5.02 -21.07
C ARG A 120 -35.31 5.49 -20.95
N HIS A 121 -34.93 5.94 -19.77
CA HIS A 121 -33.61 6.51 -19.54
C HIS A 121 -33.11 6.27 -18.12
N ALA A 122 -31.79 6.33 -17.94
CA ALA A 122 -31.12 6.24 -16.66
C ALA A 122 -29.94 7.18 -16.56
N LEU A 123 -29.61 7.60 -15.34
CA LEU A 123 -28.36 8.31 -15.07
C LEU A 123 -27.20 7.32 -15.11
N ALA A 124 -26.27 7.51 -16.06
CA ALA A 124 -25.07 6.69 -16.16
C ALA A 124 -24.08 7.08 -15.05
N HIS A 125 -23.38 6.09 -14.49
CA HIS A 125 -22.31 6.21 -13.50
C HIS A 125 -22.38 7.48 -12.61
N PRO A 126 -23.42 7.64 -11.75
CA PRO A 126 -23.85 8.92 -11.16
C PRO A 126 -22.78 9.76 -10.43
N LEU A 127 -21.72 9.12 -9.94
CA LEU A 127 -20.66 9.75 -9.16
C LEU A 127 -19.33 9.82 -9.92
N TYR A 128 -19.32 9.54 -11.22
CA TYR A 128 -18.12 9.59 -12.04
C TYR A 128 -17.72 11.03 -12.37
N ARG A 129 -16.46 11.36 -12.09
CA ARG A 129 -15.92 12.70 -12.31
C ARG A 129 -15.32 12.82 -13.71
N MET A 130 -16.04 13.49 -14.60
CA MET A 130 -15.60 13.77 -15.99
C MET A 130 -15.01 15.17 -16.17
N GLY A 131 -14.97 15.98 -15.12
CA GLY A 131 -14.47 17.35 -15.17
C GLY A 131 -14.50 18.02 -13.79
N PRO A 132 -15.22 19.15 -13.63
CA PRO A 132 -15.47 19.75 -12.32
C PRO A 132 -16.03 18.73 -11.30
N PRO A 133 -15.77 18.90 -10.01
CA PRO A 133 -16.21 17.95 -8.99
C PRO A 133 -17.73 17.92 -8.84
N ILE A 134 -18.29 16.71 -8.69
CA ILE A 134 -19.69 16.52 -8.30
C ILE A 134 -19.81 16.83 -6.81
N THR A 135 -20.79 17.66 -6.44
CA THR A 135 -21.06 18.03 -5.04
C THR A 135 -22.27 17.29 -4.51
N ALA A 136 -22.49 17.31 -3.20
CA ALA A 136 -23.71 16.78 -2.62
C ALA A 136 -24.97 17.45 -3.19
N GLY A 137 -24.92 18.76 -3.48
CA GLY A 137 -26.03 19.47 -4.13
C GLY A 137 -26.30 18.99 -5.56
N HIS A 138 -25.30 18.54 -6.30
CA HIS A 138 -25.51 17.90 -7.62
C HIS A 138 -26.22 16.56 -7.46
N VAL A 139 -25.79 15.74 -6.51
CA VAL A 139 -26.42 14.45 -6.21
C VAL A 139 -27.88 14.62 -5.79
N GLU A 140 -28.21 15.61 -4.97
CA GLU A 140 -29.59 15.92 -4.60
C GLU A 140 -30.47 16.24 -5.82
N ARG A 141 -29.96 17.00 -6.79
CA ARG A 141 -30.68 17.30 -8.04
C ARG A 141 -30.81 16.07 -8.93
N MET A 142 -29.77 15.23 -9.01
CA MET A 142 -29.83 13.94 -9.72
C MET A 142 -30.91 13.02 -9.14
N MET A 143 -31.07 13.00 -7.80
CA MET A 143 -32.13 12.25 -7.12
C MET A 143 -33.52 12.75 -7.50
N LEU A 144 -33.69 14.04 -7.81
CA LEU A 144 -34.97 14.58 -8.29
C LEU A 144 -35.22 14.23 -9.75
N LEU A 145 -34.17 14.23 -10.58
CA LEU A 145 -34.29 14.12 -12.04
C LEU A 145 -34.41 12.67 -12.54
N TYR A 146 -33.88 11.68 -11.82
CA TYR A 146 -33.75 10.32 -12.34
C TYR A 146 -34.32 9.27 -11.39
N GLY A 147 -35.34 8.54 -11.85
CA GLY A 147 -35.88 7.36 -11.19
C GLY A 147 -35.13 6.06 -11.47
N VAL A 148 -34.11 6.09 -12.34
CA VAL A 148 -33.26 4.92 -12.66
C VAL A 148 -31.80 5.36 -12.69
N TRP A 149 -30.95 4.70 -11.93
CA TRP A 149 -29.50 4.95 -11.86
C TRP A 149 -28.73 3.71 -12.29
N GLU A 150 -27.61 3.91 -12.97
CA GLU A 150 -26.61 2.86 -13.16
C GLU A 150 -25.86 2.60 -11.84
N GLY A 151 -26.33 1.59 -11.10
CA GLY A 151 -25.76 1.19 -9.82
C GLY A 151 -24.55 0.26 -9.94
N ARG A 152 -24.39 -0.41 -11.08
CA ARG A 152 -23.23 -1.25 -11.39
C ARG A 152 -22.69 -0.90 -12.77
N ASN A 153 -21.61 -0.14 -12.80
CA ASN A 153 -20.85 0.12 -14.01
C ASN A 153 -19.52 -0.67 -13.98
N GLY A 154 -19.27 -1.44 -15.03
CA GLY A 154 -18.10 -2.30 -15.18
C GLY A 154 -16.75 -1.57 -15.35
N ALA A 155 -16.77 -0.28 -15.70
CA ALA A 155 -15.59 0.57 -15.83
C ALA A 155 -15.36 1.50 -14.62
N ARG A 156 -16.27 1.53 -13.63
CA ARG A 156 -16.15 2.38 -12.43
C ARG A 156 -15.80 1.58 -11.18
N SER A 157 -15.06 2.24 -10.27
CA SER A 157 -14.63 1.63 -9.02
C SER A 157 -15.79 1.09 -8.19
N ARG A 158 -15.51 0.05 -7.41
CA ARG A 158 -16.48 -0.55 -6.50
C ARG A 158 -17.06 0.47 -5.52
N GLU A 159 -16.21 1.31 -4.95
CA GLU A 159 -16.59 2.31 -3.95
C GLU A 159 -17.59 3.33 -4.53
N SER A 160 -17.39 3.75 -5.79
CA SER A 160 -18.33 4.63 -6.49
C SER A 160 -19.69 3.96 -6.72
N ASN A 161 -19.67 2.74 -7.26
CA ASN A 161 -20.89 1.93 -7.49
C ASN A 161 -21.68 1.69 -6.18
N GLU A 162 -20.99 1.30 -5.10
CA GLU A 162 -21.61 1.01 -3.81
C GLU A 162 -22.17 2.28 -3.14
N LEU A 163 -21.49 3.43 -3.26
CA LEU A 163 -22.04 4.70 -2.77
C LEU A 163 -23.26 5.14 -3.58
N ALA A 164 -23.24 5.01 -4.91
CA ALA A 164 -24.39 5.32 -5.75
C ALA A 164 -25.62 4.46 -5.38
N CYS A 165 -25.43 3.16 -5.15
CA CYS A 165 -26.50 2.26 -4.70
C CYS A 165 -27.06 2.65 -3.33
N ARG A 166 -26.20 3.04 -2.37
CA ARG A 166 -26.64 3.49 -1.04
C ARG A 166 -27.42 4.80 -1.12
N LEU A 167 -26.97 5.75 -1.94
CA LEU A 167 -27.66 7.02 -2.18
C LEU A 167 -29.04 6.76 -2.80
N ALA A 168 -29.13 5.93 -3.82
CA ALA A 168 -30.40 5.52 -4.44
C ALA A 168 -31.36 4.87 -3.42
N ALA A 169 -30.85 3.99 -2.56
CA ALA A 169 -31.64 3.33 -1.52
C ALA A 169 -32.05 4.27 -0.36
N ALA A 170 -31.36 5.39 -0.18
CA ALA A 170 -31.70 6.38 0.84
C ALA A 170 -32.88 7.28 0.43
N VAL A 171 -33.20 7.36 -0.87
CA VAL A 171 -34.32 8.14 -1.36
C VAL A 171 -35.63 7.54 -0.88
N LYS A 172 -36.46 8.38 -0.26
CA LYS A 172 -37.81 8.10 0.22
C LYS A 172 -38.74 9.25 -0.17
N PRO A 173 -40.06 9.05 -0.28
CA PRO A 173 -40.99 10.09 -0.70
C PRO A 173 -40.86 11.40 0.10
N GLU A 174 -40.69 11.32 1.42
CA GLU A 174 -40.59 12.50 2.28
C GLU A 174 -39.26 13.25 2.07
N PHE A 175 -38.16 12.51 1.90
CA PHE A 175 -36.86 13.09 1.61
C PHE A 175 -36.86 13.75 0.22
N LEU A 176 -37.46 13.09 -0.77
CA LEU A 176 -37.57 13.60 -2.12
C LEU A 176 -38.42 14.88 -2.18
N ALA A 177 -39.52 14.95 -1.44
CA ALA A 177 -40.32 16.16 -1.31
C ALA A 177 -39.52 17.33 -0.71
N ALA A 178 -38.72 17.07 0.35
CA ALA A 178 -37.85 18.08 0.93
C ALA A 178 -36.76 18.56 -0.05
N LEU A 179 -36.21 17.67 -0.89
CA LEU A 179 -35.28 18.06 -1.95
C LEU A 179 -35.98 18.89 -3.03
N ALA A 180 -37.22 18.56 -3.40
CA ALA A 180 -38.01 19.32 -4.36
C ALA A 180 -38.23 20.76 -3.90
N ASP A 181 -38.61 20.94 -2.62
CA ASP A 181 -38.76 22.26 -2.01
C ASP A 181 -37.43 23.03 -1.96
N LYS A 182 -36.33 22.34 -1.63
CA LYS A 182 -34.99 22.94 -1.54
C LYS A 182 -34.48 23.45 -2.88
N HIS A 183 -34.66 22.67 -3.94
CA HIS A 183 -34.08 22.95 -5.27
C HIS A 183 -35.07 23.56 -6.26
N GLY A 184 -36.36 23.57 -5.96
CA GLY A 184 -37.41 24.07 -6.85
C GLY A 184 -37.59 23.20 -8.11
N ILE A 185 -37.34 21.89 -8.01
CA ILE A 185 -37.44 20.93 -9.12
C ILE A 185 -38.52 19.91 -8.80
N GLU A 186 -39.48 19.72 -9.69
CA GLU A 186 -40.51 18.69 -9.55
C GLU A 186 -39.89 17.29 -9.72
N PRO A 187 -40.10 16.35 -8.77
CA PRO A 187 -39.51 15.03 -8.87
C PRO A 187 -39.99 14.25 -10.10
N ALA A 188 -39.06 13.56 -10.75
CA ALA A 188 -39.32 12.72 -11.89
C ALA A 188 -40.00 11.38 -11.53
N HIS A 189 -40.03 11.01 -10.25
CA HIS A 189 -40.50 9.72 -9.77
C HIS A 189 -41.05 9.84 -8.34
N ASP A 190 -41.59 8.74 -7.80
CA ASP A 190 -42.40 8.69 -6.58
C ASP A 190 -41.62 8.38 -5.29
N GLY A 191 -40.29 8.59 -5.28
CA GLY A 191 -39.47 8.31 -4.10
C GLY A 191 -38.70 7.00 -4.13
N ARG A 192 -38.69 6.28 -5.26
CA ARG A 192 -37.82 5.12 -5.48
C ARG A 192 -36.89 5.32 -6.68
N ILE A 193 -35.61 4.98 -6.51
CA ILE A 193 -34.63 4.92 -7.61
C ILE A 193 -34.33 3.45 -7.91
N ALA A 194 -34.63 3.02 -9.14
CA ALA A 194 -34.28 1.69 -9.67
C ALA A 194 -32.81 1.62 -10.07
N LEU A 195 -32.25 0.41 -10.13
CA LEU A 195 -30.85 0.18 -10.46
C LEU A 195 -30.70 -0.62 -11.76
N THR A 196 -29.81 -0.14 -12.62
CA THR A 196 -29.36 -0.81 -13.85
C THR A 196 -27.83 -1.05 -13.79
N GLY A 197 -27.33 -1.86 -14.70
CA GLY A 197 -25.90 -2.07 -14.92
C GLY A 197 -25.53 -2.39 -16.36
N GLY A 198 -24.27 -2.08 -16.68
CA GLY A 198 -23.64 -2.33 -17.97
C GLY A 198 -22.13 -2.29 -17.87
N SER A 199 -21.45 -2.83 -18.88
CA SER A 199 -19.98 -2.96 -18.87
C SER A 199 -19.26 -1.63 -18.96
N ASP A 200 -19.85 -0.66 -19.65
CA ASP A 200 -19.20 0.59 -20.08
C ASP A 200 -17.85 0.28 -20.77
N ASP A 201 -17.85 -0.81 -21.54
CA ASP A 201 -16.65 -1.30 -22.21
C ASP A 201 -16.34 -0.46 -23.45
N HIS A 202 -15.07 -0.04 -23.50
CA HIS A 202 -14.45 0.71 -24.59
C HIS A 202 -13.30 -0.07 -25.25
N GLY A 203 -12.80 -1.11 -24.59
CA GLY A 203 -11.57 -1.83 -24.95
C GLY A 203 -11.78 -3.19 -25.59
N ALA A 204 -13.04 -3.62 -25.74
CA ALA A 204 -13.47 -4.93 -26.19
C ALA A 204 -13.07 -6.10 -25.27
N LEU A 205 -12.86 -5.85 -23.99
CA LEU A 205 -12.43 -6.87 -23.02
C LEU A 205 -13.60 -7.26 -22.08
N ASP A 206 -14.39 -6.27 -21.67
CA ASP A 206 -15.38 -6.40 -20.62
C ASP A 206 -16.84 -6.41 -21.13
N ILE A 207 -17.06 -6.47 -22.45
CA ILE A 207 -18.40 -6.52 -23.08
C ILE A 207 -19.26 -7.59 -22.40
N ALA A 208 -20.44 -7.23 -21.90
CA ALA A 208 -21.37 -8.15 -21.23
C ALA A 208 -20.83 -8.86 -19.96
N THR A 209 -19.73 -8.37 -19.35
CA THR A 209 -19.29 -8.83 -18.00
C THR A 209 -20.09 -8.21 -16.87
N THR A 210 -20.79 -7.10 -17.17
CA THR A 210 -21.70 -6.38 -16.29
C THR A 210 -22.97 -6.16 -17.06
N TRP A 211 -24.12 -6.47 -16.44
CA TRP A 211 -25.39 -6.50 -17.16
C TRP A 211 -26.56 -6.20 -16.23
N THR A 212 -27.71 -5.96 -16.84
CA THR A 212 -29.00 -5.85 -16.16
C THR A 212 -29.82 -7.09 -16.43
N GLU A 213 -30.38 -7.68 -15.38
CA GLU A 213 -31.37 -8.73 -15.48
C GLU A 213 -32.75 -8.22 -15.08
N ALA A 214 -33.80 -8.70 -15.74
CA ALA A 214 -35.19 -8.43 -15.36
C ALA A 214 -36.09 -9.61 -15.77
N PRO A 215 -37.39 -9.61 -15.39
CA PRO A 215 -38.36 -10.60 -15.87
C PRO A 215 -38.31 -10.78 -17.39
N ARG A 216 -38.53 -12.02 -17.84
CA ARG A 216 -38.43 -12.36 -19.25
C ARG A 216 -39.57 -11.69 -20.03
N GLY A 217 -39.24 -11.02 -21.12
CA GLY A 217 -40.21 -10.34 -21.98
C GLY A 217 -39.58 -9.75 -23.23
N THR A 218 -40.41 -9.05 -24.01
CA THR A 218 -39.99 -8.17 -25.11
C THR A 218 -39.04 -7.06 -24.60
N VAL A 219 -38.41 -6.32 -25.51
CA VAL A 219 -37.55 -5.17 -25.14
C VAL A 219 -38.31 -4.16 -24.28
N ASP A 220 -39.55 -3.80 -24.65
CA ASP A 220 -40.35 -2.83 -23.92
C ASP A 220 -40.79 -3.34 -22.53
N GLU A 221 -41.20 -4.61 -22.43
CA GLU A 221 -41.52 -5.25 -21.15
C GLU A 221 -40.29 -5.30 -20.24
N PHE A 222 -39.13 -5.64 -20.79
CA PHE A 222 -37.85 -5.67 -20.07
C PHE A 222 -37.48 -4.29 -19.54
N LEU A 223 -37.45 -3.25 -20.39
CA LEU A 223 -37.10 -1.89 -19.98
C LEU A 223 -38.13 -1.28 -19.02
N THR A 224 -39.41 -1.61 -19.17
CA THR A 224 -40.46 -1.21 -18.23
C THR A 224 -40.27 -1.85 -16.87
N ALA A 225 -39.89 -3.13 -16.81
CA ALA A 225 -39.57 -3.81 -15.56
C ALA A 225 -38.32 -3.19 -14.89
N VAL A 226 -37.28 -2.87 -15.66
CA VAL A 226 -36.09 -2.15 -15.16
C VAL A 226 -36.50 -0.79 -14.57
N ALA A 227 -37.32 0.00 -15.27
CA ALA A 227 -37.78 1.31 -14.80
C ALA A 227 -38.63 1.23 -13.52
N ARG A 228 -39.34 0.12 -13.29
CA ARG A 228 -40.10 -0.15 -12.05
C ARG A 228 -39.23 -0.69 -10.91
N GLY A 229 -37.94 -0.91 -11.16
CA GLY A 229 -37.01 -1.53 -10.21
C GLY A 229 -37.31 -3.01 -9.97
N GLU A 230 -37.90 -3.70 -10.94
CA GLU A 230 -38.08 -5.15 -10.92
C GLU A 230 -36.84 -5.89 -11.48
N GLY A 231 -35.85 -5.14 -11.97
CA GLY A 231 -34.56 -5.65 -12.42
C GLY A 231 -33.44 -5.53 -11.38
N ALA A 232 -32.31 -6.16 -11.68
CA ALA A 232 -31.09 -6.14 -10.87
C ALA A 232 -29.83 -5.94 -11.72
N ALA A 233 -28.90 -5.16 -11.18
CA ALA A 233 -27.60 -4.88 -11.78
C ALA A 233 -26.55 -5.89 -11.30
N ASN A 234 -26.01 -6.69 -12.21
CA ASN A 234 -25.15 -7.84 -11.95
C ASN A 234 -23.79 -7.72 -12.67
N GLY A 235 -22.87 -8.61 -12.31
CA GLY A 235 -21.53 -8.67 -12.87
C GLY A 235 -20.46 -7.96 -12.04
N ALA A 236 -19.29 -7.75 -12.66
CA ALA A 236 -18.12 -7.21 -12.00
C ALA A 236 -18.21 -5.69 -11.78
N HIS A 237 -17.34 -5.16 -10.92
CA HIS A 237 -17.06 -3.74 -10.88
C HIS A 237 -15.81 -3.44 -11.69
N GLY A 238 -15.60 -2.17 -12.03
CA GLY A 238 -14.31 -1.69 -12.50
C GLY A 238 -13.21 -1.86 -11.46
N SER A 239 -12.02 -2.14 -11.95
CA SER A 239 -10.78 -2.16 -11.19
C SER A 239 -9.72 -1.36 -11.94
N THR A 240 -8.67 -0.97 -11.24
CA THR A 240 -7.55 -0.25 -11.85
C THR A 240 -6.90 -1.06 -12.98
N ALA A 241 -6.80 -2.38 -12.79
CA ALA A 241 -6.32 -3.31 -13.81
C ALA A 241 -7.24 -3.32 -15.04
N LYS A 242 -8.57 -3.48 -14.86
CA LYS A 242 -9.53 -3.47 -15.99
C LYS A 242 -9.42 -2.18 -16.80
N LEU A 243 -9.43 -1.03 -16.13
CA LEU A 243 -9.29 0.27 -16.80
C LEU A 243 -7.92 0.43 -17.48
N ALA A 244 -6.84 -0.05 -16.87
CA ALA A 244 -5.50 -0.01 -17.47
C ALA A 244 -5.43 -0.85 -18.75
N HIS A 245 -6.02 -2.04 -18.72
CA HIS A 245 -6.12 -2.93 -19.87
C HIS A 245 -6.99 -2.34 -20.97
N ALA A 246 -8.13 -1.72 -20.63
CA ALA A 246 -8.97 -1.03 -21.59
C ALA A 246 -8.22 0.14 -22.26
N VAL A 247 -7.52 0.98 -21.48
CA VAL A 247 -6.68 2.05 -22.02
C VAL A 247 -5.57 1.49 -22.92
N ALA A 248 -4.88 0.44 -22.49
CA ALA A 248 -3.84 -0.21 -23.28
C ALA A 248 -4.40 -0.79 -24.59
N ALA A 249 -5.58 -1.41 -24.56
CA ALA A 249 -6.29 -1.92 -25.73
C ALA A 249 -6.67 -0.79 -26.69
N LEU A 250 -7.09 0.38 -26.18
CA LEU A 250 -7.35 1.56 -27.02
C LEU A 250 -6.09 2.02 -27.75
N PHE A 251 -4.95 2.12 -27.06
CA PHE A 251 -3.68 2.47 -27.71
C PHE A 251 -3.25 1.45 -28.77
N ALA A 252 -3.38 0.16 -28.46
CA ALA A 252 -3.08 -0.93 -29.39
C ALA A 252 -3.93 -0.84 -30.67
N ASN A 253 -5.25 -0.66 -30.50
CA ASN A 253 -6.18 -0.57 -31.61
C ASN A 253 -6.02 0.71 -32.43
N ALA A 254 -5.78 1.85 -31.78
CA ALA A 254 -5.48 3.12 -32.46
C ALA A 254 -4.25 3.01 -33.36
N TYR A 255 -3.20 2.37 -32.83
CA TYR A 255 -1.98 2.11 -33.58
C TYR A 255 -2.26 1.25 -34.83
N ARG A 256 -3.04 0.17 -34.68
CA ARG A 256 -3.44 -0.71 -35.80
C ARG A 256 -4.15 0.05 -36.93
N ILE A 257 -5.02 0.99 -36.58
CA ILE A 257 -5.79 1.78 -37.55
C ILE A 257 -4.93 2.89 -38.18
N SER A 258 -3.98 3.45 -37.44
CA SER A 258 -3.10 4.52 -37.92
C SER A 258 -2.08 4.10 -38.99
N GLY A 259 -1.78 2.79 -39.10
CA GLY A 259 -0.79 2.26 -40.03
C GLY A 259 0.67 2.65 -39.73
N ALA A 260 0.96 3.16 -38.53
CA ALA A 260 2.33 3.46 -38.10
C ALA A 260 3.18 2.16 -37.98
N GLU A 261 4.51 2.22 -38.02
CA GLU A 261 5.39 1.05 -37.88
C GLU A 261 5.95 0.90 -36.44
N LEU A 262 5.51 -0.12 -35.72
CA LEU A 262 6.15 -0.70 -34.54
C LEU A 262 7.12 -1.79 -35.02
N PRO A 263 8.26 -1.98 -34.33
CA PRO A 263 9.08 -3.16 -34.53
C PRO A 263 8.25 -4.44 -34.46
N ASP A 264 8.45 -5.38 -35.39
CA ASP A 264 7.64 -6.60 -35.54
C ASP A 264 7.53 -7.41 -34.24
N THR A 265 8.58 -7.39 -33.41
CA THR A 265 8.60 -8.04 -32.10
C THR A 265 7.61 -7.44 -31.11
N ILE A 266 7.43 -6.12 -31.13
CA ILE A 266 6.49 -5.40 -30.26
C ILE A 266 5.07 -5.56 -30.81
N ARG A 267 4.90 -5.50 -32.13
CA ARG A 267 3.60 -5.69 -32.79
C ARG A 267 3.00 -7.05 -32.46
N ALA A 268 3.74 -8.14 -32.69
CA ALA A 268 3.28 -9.49 -32.41
C ALA A 268 2.89 -9.70 -30.94
N GLN A 269 3.55 -9.00 -30.01
CA GLN A 269 3.24 -9.07 -28.58
C GLN A 269 1.99 -8.28 -28.20
N VAL A 270 1.80 -7.10 -28.78
CA VAL A 270 0.58 -6.29 -28.59
C VAL A 270 -0.64 -7.02 -29.18
N GLU A 271 -0.48 -7.63 -30.35
CA GLU A 271 -1.50 -8.48 -30.98
C GLU A 271 -1.84 -9.68 -30.07
N GLN A 272 -0.83 -10.42 -29.59
CA GLN A 272 -1.06 -11.54 -28.66
C GLN A 272 -1.75 -11.12 -27.34
N LEU A 273 -1.49 -9.91 -26.84
CA LEU A 273 -2.07 -9.38 -25.59
C LEU A 273 -3.54 -8.96 -25.73
N PHE A 274 -4.02 -8.58 -26.92
CA PHE A 274 -5.34 -7.96 -27.07
C PHE A 274 -6.23 -8.55 -28.20
N ASP A 275 -5.73 -9.51 -28.99
CA ASP A 275 -6.50 -10.13 -30.09
C ASP A 275 -7.23 -11.44 -29.71
N ASP A 276 -6.84 -12.13 -28.63
CA ASP A 276 -7.53 -13.35 -28.19
C ASP A 276 -8.79 -13.03 -27.36
N ASP A 277 -9.94 -13.52 -27.82
CA ASP A 277 -11.19 -13.56 -27.08
C ASP A 277 -11.13 -14.71 -26.05
N ALA A 278 -10.99 -14.39 -24.77
CA ALA A 278 -11.19 -15.39 -23.71
C ALA A 278 -12.68 -15.51 -23.37
N ALA A 279 -13.13 -16.74 -23.11
CA ALA A 279 -14.49 -16.99 -22.62
C ALA A 279 -14.76 -16.29 -21.27
N ASP A 280 -13.72 -16.12 -20.45
CA ASP A 280 -13.73 -15.40 -19.17
C ASP A 280 -12.86 -14.14 -19.24
N ALA A 281 -13.46 -12.97 -19.06
CA ALA A 281 -12.76 -11.68 -19.06
C ALA A 281 -11.78 -11.53 -17.89
N ASP A 282 -12.08 -12.11 -16.73
CA ASP A 282 -11.20 -12.01 -15.56
C ASP A 282 -9.96 -12.90 -15.72
N GLU A 283 -10.09 -14.02 -16.42
CA GLU A 283 -8.93 -14.79 -16.90
C GLU A 283 -8.09 -13.96 -17.87
N ARG A 284 -8.72 -13.30 -18.85
CA ARG A 284 -7.98 -12.46 -19.81
C ARG A 284 -7.20 -11.33 -19.16
N HIS A 285 -7.80 -10.62 -18.19
CA HIS A 285 -7.09 -9.57 -17.48
C HIS A 285 -5.91 -10.12 -16.66
N ARG A 286 -6.03 -11.32 -16.08
CA ARG A 286 -4.90 -11.98 -15.40
C ARG A 286 -3.79 -12.32 -16.38
N GLU A 287 -4.12 -12.85 -17.56
CA GLU A 287 -3.14 -13.13 -18.61
C GLU A 287 -2.40 -11.85 -19.07
N ILE A 288 -3.13 -10.77 -19.32
CA ILE A 288 -2.54 -9.48 -19.73
C ILE A 288 -1.60 -8.95 -18.64
N ALA A 289 -2.02 -9.00 -17.37
CA ALA A 289 -1.19 -8.58 -16.24
C ALA A 289 0.07 -9.44 -16.10
N ASP A 290 -0.07 -10.77 -16.16
CA ASP A 290 1.04 -11.72 -16.07
C ASP A 290 2.03 -11.54 -17.22
N GLN A 291 1.55 -11.41 -18.46
CA GLN A 291 2.38 -11.20 -19.63
C GLN A 291 3.07 -9.83 -19.58
N SER A 292 2.35 -8.78 -19.18
CA SER A 292 2.91 -7.43 -18.99
C SER A 292 4.03 -7.45 -17.95
N ALA A 293 3.79 -8.08 -16.79
CA ALA A 293 4.78 -8.24 -15.74
C ALA A 293 6.00 -9.02 -16.24
N ARG A 294 5.81 -10.21 -16.82
CA ARG A 294 6.88 -11.02 -17.42
C ARG A 294 7.70 -10.24 -18.43
N PHE A 295 7.06 -9.42 -19.25
CA PHE A 295 7.76 -8.65 -20.28
C PHE A 295 8.62 -7.55 -19.67
N VAL A 296 8.11 -6.83 -18.66
CA VAL A 296 8.90 -5.89 -17.86
C VAL A 296 10.09 -6.60 -17.20
N ARG A 297 9.89 -7.79 -16.64
CA ARG A 297 10.97 -8.60 -16.04
C ARG A 297 12.05 -8.94 -17.07
N LEU A 298 11.67 -9.48 -18.22
CA LEU A 298 12.59 -9.88 -19.30
C LEU A 298 13.38 -8.69 -19.89
N LEU A 299 12.74 -7.54 -20.08
CA LEU A 299 13.43 -6.33 -20.55
C LEU A 299 14.39 -5.78 -19.50
N GLY A 300 13.99 -5.83 -18.23
CA GLY A 300 14.85 -5.51 -17.11
C GLY A 300 16.08 -6.42 -17.07
N GLU A 301 15.90 -7.75 -17.12
CA GLU A 301 17.00 -8.72 -17.17
C GLU A 301 17.96 -8.48 -18.34
N ARG A 302 17.43 -8.25 -19.56
CA ARG A 302 18.26 -7.96 -20.75
C ARG A 302 19.03 -6.65 -20.64
N ALA A 303 18.46 -5.61 -20.04
CA ALA A 303 19.17 -4.36 -19.77
C ALA A 303 20.33 -4.57 -18.78
N ARG A 304 20.26 -5.61 -17.93
CA ARG A 304 21.12 -5.84 -16.77
C ARG A 304 22.17 -6.95 -16.95
N ALA A 305 22.00 -7.90 -17.87
CA ALA A 305 22.95 -8.99 -18.14
C ALA A 305 24.36 -8.55 -18.61
N GLY A 306 24.61 -7.24 -18.76
CA GLY A 306 25.93 -6.67 -19.03
C GLY A 306 26.59 -5.97 -17.82
N GLY A 307 25.95 -5.93 -16.64
CA GLY A 307 26.39 -5.12 -15.51
C GLY A 307 26.06 -3.63 -15.70
N VAL A 308 25.40 -3.00 -14.72
CA VAL A 308 25.20 -1.54 -14.73
C VAL A 308 26.19 -0.95 -13.75
N SER A 309 27.34 -0.52 -14.27
CA SER A 309 28.27 0.36 -13.56
C SER A 309 28.11 1.78 -14.10
N LEU A 310 28.15 2.78 -13.21
CA LEU A 310 28.19 4.21 -13.56
C LEU A 310 29.33 4.57 -14.53
N ALA A 311 30.29 3.67 -14.75
CA ALA A 311 31.43 3.84 -15.65
C ALA A 311 31.17 3.46 -17.14
N GLU A 312 30.07 2.79 -17.50
CA GLU A 312 29.86 2.22 -18.85
C GLU A 312 28.86 3.02 -19.74
N ILE A 313 29.04 4.35 -19.79
CA ILE A 313 28.15 5.25 -20.54
C ILE A 313 28.14 5.01 -22.08
N PRO A 314 29.21 4.55 -22.76
CA PRO A 314 29.14 4.25 -24.20
C PRO A 314 28.43 2.90 -24.46
N GLY A 315 27.15 2.95 -24.83
CA GLY A 315 26.29 1.77 -25.07
C GLY A 315 24.94 1.80 -24.33
N ALA A 316 24.77 2.79 -23.46
CA ALA A 316 23.57 2.98 -22.63
C ALA A 316 22.27 3.24 -23.43
N GLY A 317 22.33 3.73 -24.68
CA GLY A 317 21.14 4.14 -25.44
C GLY A 317 20.12 3.01 -25.70
N ARG A 318 20.56 1.81 -26.10
CA ARG A 318 19.65 0.65 -26.28
C ARG A 318 19.13 0.09 -24.96
N ARG A 319 19.91 0.21 -23.89
CA ARG A 319 19.59 -0.29 -22.53
C ARG A 319 18.58 0.62 -21.84
N LEU A 320 18.80 1.94 -21.92
CA LEU A 320 17.85 2.98 -21.51
C LEU A 320 16.56 2.90 -22.33
N GLY A 321 16.64 2.58 -23.63
CA GLY A 321 15.46 2.34 -24.46
C GLY A 321 14.60 1.17 -23.96
N ALA A 322 15.22 0.04 -23.59
CA ALA A 322 14.50 -1.11 -23.03
C ALA A 322 13.88 -0.80 -21.66
N LEU A 323 14.59 -0.09 -20.77
CA LEU A 323 14.07 0.32 -19.47
C LEU A 323 12.95 1.36 -19.59
N ALA A 324 13.08 2.32 -20.52
CA ALA A 324 12.06 3.30 -20.82
C ALA A 324 10.79 2.62 -21.40
N PHE A 325 10.96 1.62 -22.27
CA PHE A 325 9.84 0.84 -22.79
C PHE A 325 9.15 0.00 -21.70
N ALA A 326 9.93 -0.66 -20.83
CA ALA A 326 9.40 -1.40 -19.70
C ALA A 326 8.62 -0.48 -18.74
N THR A 327 9.14 0.72 -18.50
CA THR A 327 8.44 1.75 -17.70
C THR A 327 7.16 2.22 -18.38
N ALA A 328 7.18 2.38 -19.71
CA ALA A 328 6.01 2.80 -20.49
C ALA A 328 4.84 1.80 -20.37
N LEU A 329 5.12 0.49 -20.30
CA LEU A 329 4.09 -0.53 -20.09
C LEU A 329 3.42 -0.45 -18.71
N GLN A 330 4.06 0.19 -17.73
CA GLN A 330 3.48 0.39 -16.39
C GLN A 330 2.65 1.67 -16.30
N LEU A 331 2.83 2.62 -17.22
CA LEU A 331 2.16 3.92 -17.19
C LEU A 331 0.63 3.82 -17.20
N PRO A 332 -0.02 2.96 -18.01
CA PRO A 332 -1.48 2.82 -17.96
C PRO A 332 -1.98 2.47 -16.56
N TYR A 333 -1.38 1.48 -15.90
CA TYR A 333 -1.76 1.07 -14.54
C TYR A 333 -1.59 2.18 -13.51
N LEU A 334 -0.48 2.92 -13.57
CA LEU A 334 -0.23 4.01 -12.63
C LEU A 334 -1.17 5.22 -12.89
N ALA A 335 -1.44 5.53 -14.16
CA ALA A 335 -2.35 6.60 -14.53
C ALA A 335 -3.79 6.28 -14.10
N THR A 336 -4.26 5.05 -14.31
CA THR A 336 -5.61 4.63 -13.90
C THR A 336 -5.74 4.52 -12.39
N ALA A 337 -4.70 4.05 -11.68
CA ALA A 337 -4.66 4.02 -10.22
C ALA A 337 -4.86 5.42 -9.64
N ARG A 338 -4.13 6.40 -10.19
CA ARG A 338 -4.26 7.81 -9.81
C ARG A 338 -5.65 8.36 -10.11
N HIS A 339 -6.19 8.05 -11.29
CA HIS A 339 -7.53 8.50 -11.68
C HIS A 339 -8.62 7.98 -10.73
N HIS A 340 -8.56 6.70 -10.37
CA HIS A 340 -9.45 6.11 -9.35
C HIS A 340 -9.26 6.75 -7.97
N ALA A 341 -8.02 7.03 -7.57
CA ALA A 341 -7.72 7.68 -6.30
C ALA A 341 -8.30 9.11 -6.21
N GLU A 342 -8.08 9.91 -7.25
CA GLU A 342 -8.65 11.27 -7.35
C GLU A 342 -10.18 11.23 -7.32
N SER A 343 -10.79 10.23 -7.97
CA SER A 343 -12.24 10.02 -7.93
C SER A 343 -12.75 9.68 -6.53
N ARG A 344 -12.03 8.85 -5.75
CA ARG A 344 -12.42 8.47 -4.38
C ARG A 344 -12.44 9.64 -3.40
N SER A 345 -11.54 10.61 -3.56
CA SER A 345 -11.46 11.76 -2.64
C SER A 345 -12.77 12.57 -2.57
N GLY A 346 -13.44 12.79 -3.70
CA GLY A 346 -14.72 13.51 -3.75
C GLY A 346 -15.90 12.71 -3.21
N LEU A 347 -15.84 11.38 -3.27
CA LEU A 347 -16.91 10.50 -2.75
C LEU A 347 -17.06 10.62 -1.24
N GLY A 348 -15.95 10.80 -0.50
CA GLY A 348 -15.97 10.93 0.96
C GLY A 348 -16.78 12.13 1.45
N GLU A 349 -16.68 13.27 0.77
CA GLU A 349 -17.45 14.48 1.11
C GLU A 349 -18.95 14.30 0.84
N ILE A 350 -19.30 13.66 -0.28
CA ILE A 350 -20.69 13.32 -0.61
C ILE A 350 -21.25 12.36 0.43
N GLU A 351 -20.54 11.26 0.70
CA GLU A 351 -20.96 10.27 1.69
C GLU A 351 -21.17 10.91 3.07
N HIS A 352 -20.24 11.74 3.51
CA HIS A 352 -20.33 12.48 4.76
C HIS A 352 -21.57 13.40 4.82
N THR A 353 -21.93 14.05 3.71
CA THR A 353 -23.07 14.96 3.67
C THR A 353 -24.40 14.22 3.82
N PHE A 354 -24.57 13.08 3.16
CA PHE A 354 -25.83 12.32 3.19
C PHE A 354 -25.99 11.41 4.40
N PHE A 355 -24.89 10.86 4.91
CA PHE A 355 -24.92 9.86 5.99
C PHE A 355 -24.28 10.36 7.30
N GLY A 356 -23.83 11.62 7.33
CA GLY A 356 -23.21 12.29 8.47
C GLY A 356 -21.77 11.86 8.76
N VAL A 357 -21.20 12.46 9.82
CA VAL A 357 -20.00 11.96 10.49
C VAL A 357 -20.34 10.60 11.13
N ARG A 358 -20.32 9.51 10.37
CA ARG A 358 -19.56 8.40 10.92
C ARG A 358 -18.14 8.90 10.87
N GLY A 359 -17.61 9.40 11.99
CA GLY A 359 -16.24 9.91 12.07
C GLY A 359 -15.33 8.76 11.82
N THR A 360 -15.09 8.47 10.54
CA THR A 360 -14.53 7.23 10.01
C THR A 360 -14.62 6.12 11.05
N THR A 361 -15.81 5.76 11.52
CA THR A 361 -15.91 4.59 12.40
C THR A 361 -15.71 3.42 11.47
N ILE A 362 -14.45 3.17 11.13
CA ILE A 362 -13.95 1.84 10.95
C ILE A 362 -14.37 1.18 12.28
N PRO A 363 -15.43 0.35 12.30
CA PRO A 363 -15.87 -0.28 13.54
C PRO A 363 -14.79 -1.22 14.08
N ARG A 364 -13.84 -1.55 13.21
CA ARG A 364 -12.61 -2.32 13.42
C ARG A 364 -11.42 -1.37 13.59
N ALA A 365 -10.34 -1.86 14.19
CA ALA A 365 -9.09 -1.12 14.21
C ALA A 365 -8.59 -0.81 12.77
N PRO A 366 -7.93 0.34 12.53
CA PRO A 366 -7.33 0.66 11.23
C PRO A 366 -6.38 -0.45 10.79
N ARG A 367 -6.54 -0.89 9.54
CA ARG A 367 -5.70 -1.93 8.92
C ARG A 367 -4.49 -1.29 8.27
N ALA A 368 -3.30 -1.69 8.71
CA ALA A 368 -2.06 -1.25 8.09
C ALA A 368 -1.47 -2.29 7.15
N LEU A 369 -0.92 -1.86 6.02
CA LEU A 369 -0.05 -2.69 5.19
C LEU A 369 1.38 -2.17 5.33
N LEU A 370 2.23 -2.98 5.96
CA LEU A 370 3.56 -2.59 6.40
C LEU A 370 4.65 -3.10 5.45
N PHE A 371 5.37 -2.22 4.77
CA PHE A 371 6.43 -2.54 3.81
C PHE A 371 7.80 -2.55 4.48
N THR A 372 8.57 -3.62 4.30
CA THR A 372 9.93 -3.72 4.83
C THR A 372 10.90 -4.42 3.89
N ASP A 373 12.14 -3.93 3.90
CA ASP A 373 13.29 -4.48 3.18
C ASP A 373 14.05 -5.52 4.00
N THR A 374 13.67 -5.75 5.26
CA THR A 374 14.37 -6.68 6.17
C THR A 374 13.39 -7.51 6.99
N PHE A 375 13.56 -8.82 6.95
CA PHE A 375 12.67 -9.77 7.63
C PHE A 375 13.36 -11.07 8.02
N ALA A 376 14.18 -11.65 7.14
CA ALA A 376 14.89 -12.90 7.41
C ALA A 376 16.19 -12.68 8.19
N GLU A 377 16.75 -11.47 8.13
CA GLU A 377 18.07 -11.16 8.62
C GLU A 377 18.14 -11.12 10.16
N VAL A 378 19.37 -11.21 10.67
CA VAL A 378 19.68 -11.16 12.10
C VAL A 378 19.94 -9.71 12.51
N ASN A 379 18.87 -8.94 12.63
CA ASN A 379 18.92 -7.58 13.13
C ASN A 379 17.64 -7.21 13.91
N GLY A 380 17.71 -6.11 14.65
CA GLY A 380 16.60 -5.66 15.48
C GLY A 380 15.34 -5.30 14.68
N VAL A 381 15.49 -4.72 13.47
CA VAL A 381 14.35 -4.32 12.64
C VAL A 381 13.60 -5.55 12.16
N ALA A 382 14.29 -6.51 11.54
CA ALA A 382 13.74 -7.80 11.14
C ALA A 382 13.06 -8.53 12.31
N GLY A 383 13.66 -8.50 13.50
CA GLY A 383 13.04 -9.04 14.72
C GLY A 383 11.71 -8.37 15.08
N THR A 384 11.62 -7.05 14.91
CA THR A 384 10.39 -6.28 15.12
C THR A 384 9.33 -6.65 14.08
N MET A 385 9.73 -6.74 12.80
CA MET A 385 8.80 -7.11 11.71
C MET A 385 8.26 -8.53 11.88
N ARG A 386 9.09 -9.49 12.31
CA ARG A 386 8.63 -10.85 12.65
C ARG A 386 7.65 -10.87 13.82
N ARG A 387 7.86 -10.03 14.84
CA ARG A 387 6.92 -9.90 15.96
C ARG A 387 5.58 -9.30 15.51
N LEU A 388 5.60 -8.30 14.63
CA LEU A 388 4.37 -7.74 14.04
C LEU A 388 3.66 -8.74 13.12
N ALA A 389 4.38 -9.55 12.35
CA ALA A 389 3.80 -10.62 11.54
C ALA A 389 3.15 -11.71 12.41
N ALA A 390 3.80 -12.12 13.50
CA ALA A 390 3.20 -13.05 14.46
C ALA A 390 1.92 -12.46 15.10
N ALA A 391 1.97 -11.21 15.55
CA ALA A 391 0.80 -10.51 16.09
C ALA A 391 -0.34 -10.34 15.06
N ALA A 392 0.00 -10.14 13.79
CA ALA A 392 -0.98 -10.12 12.70
C ALA A 392 -1.67 -11.48 12.53
N ALA A 393 -0.89 -12.56 12.56
CA ALA A 393 -1.42 -13.92 12.47
C ALA A 393 -2.31 -14.28 13.67
N GLU A 394 -1.99 -13.77 14.86
CA GLU A 394 -2.79 -13.93 16.09
C GLU A 394 -4.00 -12.99 16.14
N GLY A 395 -4.11 -12.01 15.22
CA GLY A 395 -5.18 -11.02 15.18
C GLY A 395 -5.06 -9.88 16.21
N THR A 396 -3.93 -9.76 16.90
CA THR A 396 -3.67 -8.72 17.91
C THR A 396 -3.07 -7.44 17.29
N TYR A 397 -2.44 -7.55 16.12
CA TYR A 397 -2.04 -6.42 15.29
C TYR A 397 -2.96 -6.32 14.06
N PRO A 398 -3.69 -5.21 13.87
CA PRO A 398 -4.55 -4.99 12.71
C PRO A 398 -3.70 -4.58 11.50
N GLY A 399 -2.85 -5.46 11.00
CA GLY A 399 -2.05 -5.18 9.82
C GLY A 399 -1.40 -6.42 9.23
N THR A 400 -0.74 -6.23 8.10
CA THR A 400 -0.04 -7.30 7.36
C THR A 400 1.36 -6.81 7.00
N VAL A 401 2.37 -7.68 7.11
CA VAL A 401 3.76 -7.34 6.79
C VAL A 401 4.09 -7.76 5.36
N VAL A 402 4.46 -6.80 4.51
CA VAL A 402 4.88 -7.00 3.12
C VAL A 402 6.39 -7.09 3.04
N ILE A 403 6.88 -8.17 2.44
CA ILE A 403 8.30 -8.46 2.24
C ILE A 403 8.58 -8.73 0.77
N ALA A 404 9.83 -8.55 0.34
CA ALA A 404 10.27 -8.96 -1.00
C ALA A 404 10.83 -10.40 -1.00
N ALA A 405 10.04 -11.35 -1.50
CA ALA A 405 10.41 -12.76 -1.65
C ALA A 405 9.53 -13.45 -2.72
N HIS A 406 10.00 -14.54 -3.32
CA HIS A 406 9.20 -15.34 -4.28
C HIS A 406 8.06 -16.14 -3.63
N GLY A 407 7.92 -16.04 -2.31
CA GLY A 407 6.89 -16.69 -1.49
C GLY A 407 7.22 -16.48 -0.01
N SER A 408 6.23 -16.72 0.86
CA SER A 408 6.42 -16.73 2.30
C SER A 408 5.44 -17.70 2.94
N ASP A 409 5.97 -18.65 3.71
CA ASP A 409 5.16 -19.55 4.54
C ASP A 409 4.89 -18.96 5.93
N VAL A 410 5.30 -17.71 6.18
CA VAL A 410 5.16 -17.07 7.48
C VAL A 410 3.79 -16.41 7.59
N PRO A 411 2.90 -16.85 8.51
CA PRO A 411 1.60 -16.22 8.71
C PRO A 411 1.74 -14.73 9.06
N GLY A 412 0.76 -13.93 8.63
CA GLY A 412 0.77 -12.47 8.82
C GLY A 412 1.71 -11.72 7.86
N THR A 413 2.26 -12.40 6.85
CA THR A 413 3.06 -11.78 5.79
C THR A 413 2.42 -11.90 4.40
N VAL A 414 2.76 -10.96 3.52
CA VAL A 414 2.53 -11.04 2.07
C VAL A 414 3.88 -10.89 1.37
N ALA A 415 4.18 -11.81 0.46
CA ALA A 415 5.43 -11.79 -0.30
C ALA A 415 5.22 -11.18 -1.68
N LEU A 416 6.01 -10.16 -2.00
CA LEU A 416 6.12 -9.61 -3.35
C LEU A 416 7.36 -10.18 -4.01
N PRO A 417 7.24 -10.89 -5.15
CA PRO A 417 8.41 -11.41 -5.85
C PRO A 417 9.31 -10.25 -6.27
N PRO A 418 10.60 -10.24 -5.88
CA PRO A 418 11.52 -9.24 -6.36
C PRO A 418 11.74 -9.43 -7.86
N ASP A 419 11.65 -8.34 -8.61
CA ASP A 419 12.03 -8.33 -10.03
C ASP A 419 13.55 -8.40 -10.19
N TRP A 420 14.27 -7.77 -9.28
CA TRP A 420 15.72 -7.82 -9.23
C TRP A 420 16.24 -7.55 -7.83
N SER A 421 17.51 -7.91 -7.64
CA SER A 421 18.25 -7.63 -6.42
C SER A 421 19.57 -6.92 -6.74
N LEU A 422 20.01 -6.08 -5.81
CA LEU A 422 21.34 -5.50 -5.80
C LEU A 422 22.05 -5.95 -4.50
N PRO A 423 23.14 -6.72 -4.58
CA PRO A 423 23.90 -7.05 -3.39
C PRO A 423 24.54 -5.77 -2.83
N LEU A 424 24.44 -5.56 -1.51
CA LEU A 424 25.12 -4.44 -0.88
C LEU A 424 26.61 -4.75 -0.71
N PRO A 425 27.53 -3.90 -1.23
CA PRO A 425 28.96 -4.06 -1.01
C PRO A 425 29.28 -4.10 0.50
N SER A 426 30.14 -5.03 0.90
CA SER A 426 30.60 -5.20 2.30
C SER A 426 29.51 -5.67 3.29
N TYR A 427 28.30 -5.99 2.82
CA TYR A 427 27.22 -6.56 3.64
C TYR A 427 26.56 -7.75 2.93
N GLU A 428 27.30 -8.85 2.82
CA GLU A 428 26.97 -10.05 2.02
C GLU A 428 25.65 -10.75 2.38
N SER A 429 24.98 -10.35 3.48
CA SER A 429 23.72 -10.93 3.94
C SER A 429 22.46 -10.14 3.57
N LEU A 430 22.58 -8.98 2.90
CA LEU A 430 21.42 -8.16 2.52
C LEU A 430 21.46 -7.76 1.06
N ASP A 431 20.48 -8.26 0.33
CA ASP A 431 20.18 -7.90 -1.04
C ASP A 431 19.07 -6.84 -1.05
N LEU A 432 19.32 -5.69 -1.68
CA LEU A 432 18.26 -4.73 -1.95
C LEU A 432 17.34 -5.33 -3.03
N ARG A 433 16.12 -5.69 -2.65
CA ARG A 433 15.16 -6.41 -3.47
C ARG A 433 14.06 -5.47 -3.96
N PHE A 434 13.90 -5.34 -5.26
CA PHE A 434 13.01 -4.36 -5.88
C PHE A 434 11.75 -5.05 -6.42
N PRO A 435 10.58 -4.90 -5.77
CA PRO A 435 9.32 -5.36 -6.33
C PRO A 435 8.85 -4.45 -7.48
N LEU A 436 7.94 -4.95 -8.33
CA LEU A 436 7.30 -4.11 -9.35
C LEU A 436 6.23 -3.21 -8.70
N PRO A 437 6.12 -1.93 -9.10
CA PRO A 437 5.06 -1.05 -8.61
C PRO A 437 3.64 -1.57 -8.87
N THR A 438 3.42 -2.33 -9.95
CA THR A 438 2.12 -2.98 -10.24
C THR A 438 1.80 -4.12 -9.29
N ASP A 439 2.79 -4.93 -8.90
CA ASP A 439 2.62 -5.98 -7.88
C ASP A 439 2.26 -5.34 -6.52
N VAL A 440 2.90 -4.20 -6.19
CA VAL A 440 2.57 -3.41 -4.99
C VAL A 440 1.17 -2.82 -5.07
N LEU A 441 0.77 -2.26 -6.22
CA LEU A 441 -0.58 -1.73 -6.46
C LEU A 441 -1.64 -2.81 -6.28
N ALA A 442 -1.47 -3.97 -6.93
CA ALA A 442 -2.38 -5.10 -6.78
C ALA A 442 -2.49 -5.57 -5.32
N CYS A 443 -1.35 -5.64 -4.61
CA CYS A 443 -1.33 -5.97 -3.19
C CYS A 443 -2.11 -4.96 -2.33
N ILE A 444 -1.96 -3.65 -2.58
CA ILE A 444 -2.71 -2.62 -1.86
C ILE A 444 -4.22 -2.72 -2.15
N GLU A 445 -4.61 -2.95 -3.40
CA GLU A 445 -6.01 -3.12 -3.80
C GLU A 445 -6.67 -4.37 -3.20
N GLU A 446 -5.92 -5.48 -3.12
CA GLU A 446 -6.38 -6.72 -2.50
C GLU A 446 -6.50 -6.57 -0.98
N GLN A 447 -5.47 -6.03 -0.32
CA GLN A 447 -5.42 -5.93 1.13
C GLN A 447 -6.35 -4.85 1.68
N ARG A 448 -6.64 -3.80 0.89
CA ARG A 448 -7.46 -2.63 1.26
C ARG A 448 -7.04 -2.03 2.61
N PRO A 449 -5.77 -1.59 2.75
CA PRO A 449 -5.31 -0.95 3.97
C PRO A 449 -5.94 0.43 4.12
N ASP A 450 -6.16 0.83 5.37
CA ASP A 450 -6.54 2.19 5.72
C ASP A 450 -5.28 3.10 5.80
N VAL A 451 -4.13 2.51 6.14
CA VAL A 451 -2.81 3.20 6.25
C VAL A 451 -1.71 2.33 5.65
N ILE A 452 -0.75 2.95 4.97
CA ILE A 452 0.49 2.29 4.53
C ILE A 452 1.59 2.61 5.54
N HIS A 453 2.28 1.59 6.06
CA HIS A 453 3.41 1.78 6.97
C HIS A 453 4.70 1.40 6.26
N VAL A 454 5.61 2.33 6.03
CA VAL A 454 6.95 2.03 5.47
C VAL A 454 7.98 1.92 6.60
N ALA A 455 8.43 0.69 6.87
CA ALA A 455 9.31 0.43 8.00
C ALA A 455 10.80 0.64 7.71
N THR A 456 11.15 0.69 6.42
CA THR A 456 12.50 0.90 5.93
C THR A 456 12.43 1.74 4.65
N PRO A 457 13.41 2.62 4.39
CA PRO A 457 13.40 3.45 3.18
C PRO A 457 14.10 2.77 1.98
N GLY A 458 14.29 1.44 2.01
CA GLY A 458 14.84 0.70 0.88
C GLY A 458 13.80 0.51 -0.24
N PRO A 459 14.09 -0.31 -1.26
CA PRO A 459 13.22 -0.47 -2.43
C PRO A 459 11.78 -0.85 -2.13
N VAL A 460 11.54 -1.77 -1.19
CA VAL A 460 10.20 -2.24 -0.81
C VAL A 460 9.42 -1.09 -0.17
N GLY A 461 10.05 -0.36 0.75
CA GLY A 461 9.44 0.83 1.35
C GLY A 461 9.24 1.97 0.36
N PHE A 462 10.16 2.18 -0.58
CA PHE A 462 10.04 3.17 -1.65
C PHE A 462 8.85 2.88 -2.56
N CYS A 463 8.71 1.64 -3.03
CA CYS A 463 7.57 1.27 -3.85
C CYS A 463 6.26 1.40 -3.06
N GLY A 464 6.24 0.97 -1.79
CA GLY A 464 5.11 1.18 -0.89
C GLY A 464 4.72 2.67 -0.76
N LEU A 465 5.69 3.55 -0.51
CA LEU A 465 5.50 5.00 -0.45
C LEU A 465 4.97 5.57 -1.78
N ALA A 466 5.61 5.22 -2.90
CA ALA A 466 5.28 5.77 -4.20
C ALA A 466 3.85 5.42 -4.63
N VAL A 467 3.47 4.14 -4.47
CA VAL A 467 2.12 3.67 -4.83
C VAL A 467 1.08 4.18 -3.83
N ALA A 468 1.38 4.24 -2.53
CA ALA A 468 0.47 4.82 -1.54
C ALA A 468 0.11 6.28 -1.87
N ARG A 469 1.13 7.09 -2.24
CA ARG A 469 0.91 8.48 -2.64
C ARG A 469 0.13 8.61 -3.94
N LEU A 470 0.37 7.71 -4.90
CA LEU A 470 -0.41 7.64 -6.12
C LEU A 470 -1.89 7.37 -5.82
N LEU A 471 -2.15 6.51 -4.82
CA LEU A 471 -3.49 6.10 -4.41
C LEU A 471 -4.17 7.03 -3.39
N GLY A 472 -3.46 8.05 -2.91
CA GLY A 472 -3.96 8.94 -1.85
C GLY A 472 -4.11 8.28 -0.48
N VAL A 473 -3.48 7.12 -0.26
CA VAL A 473 -3.50 6.43 1.04
C VAL A 473 -2.46 7.07 1.96
N PRO A 474 -2.82 7.44 3.21
CA PRO A 474 -1.87 8.07 4.11
C PRO A 474 -0.73 7.11 4.50
N VAL A 475 0.46 7.67 4.67
CA VAL A 475 1.70 6.91 4.90
C VAL A 475 2.29 7.23 6.27
N VAL A 476 2.58 6.21 7.05
CA VAL A 476 3.38 6.29 8.28
C VAL A 476 4.76 5.72 7.99
N GLY A 477 5.82 6.44 8.34
CA GLY A 477 7.19 5.92 8.24
C GLY A 477 7.73 5.56 9.62
N SER A 478 8.47 4.46 9.77
CA SER A 478 9.26 4.23 10.99
C SER A 478 10.75 4.35 10.71
N TYR A 479 11.41 5.18 11.51
CA TYR A 479 12.84 5.42 11.45
C TYR A 479 13.56 4.41 12.34
N HIS A 480 14.42 3.58 11.76
CA HIS A 480 15.09 2.51 12.51
C HIS A 480 16.61 2.50 12.39
N THR A 481 17.15 3.07 11.33
CA THR A 481 18.58 3.01 11.02
C THR A 481 19.03 4.37 10.49
N GLU A 482 20.12 4.89 11.03
CA GLU A 482 20.78 6.09 10.51
C GLU A 482 21.61 5.69 9.27
N LEU A 483 20.96 5.69 8.10
CA LEU A 483 21.54 5.12 6.89
C LEU A 483 22.76 5.90 6.37
N GLY A 484 22.84 7.23 6.54
CA GLY A 484 24.02 7.99 6.15
C GLY A 484 25.26 7.64 6.96
N PRO A 485 25.24 7.74 8.31
CA PRO A 485 26.34 7.29 9.15
C PRO A 485 26.72 5.83 8.89
N TYR A 486 25.74 4.96 8.66
CA TYR A 486 25.98 3.57 8.31
C TYR A 486 26.68 3.43 6.95
N ALA A 487 26.23 4.16 5.92
CA ALA A 487 26.85 4.18 4.61
C ALA A 487 28.28 4.71 4.67
N LEU A 488 28.53 5.80 5.40
CA LEU A 488 29.87 6.35 5.60
C LEU A 488 30.83 5.31 6.19
N HIS A 489 30.36 4.52 7.16
CA HIS A 489 31.18 3.47 7.77
C HIS A 489 31.54 2.36 6.77
N LEU A 490 30.60 1.97 5.90
CA LEU A 490 30.79 0.89 4.91
C LEU A 490 31.60 1.33 3.69
N THR A 491 31.33 2.52 3.16
CA THR A 491 31.92 3.01 1.90
C THR A 491 33.16 3.86 2.12
N ARG A 492 33.29 4.45 3.32
CA ARG A 492 34.27 5.51 3.63
C ARG A 492 34.17 6.73 2.70
N ASP A 493 33.00 6.92 2.08
CA ASP A 493 32.74 7.97 1.10
C ASP A 493 31.67 8.93 1.64
N LEU A 494 32.08 10.18 1.88
CA LEU A 494 31.22 11.24 2.39
C LEU A 494 30.12 11.63 1.41
N LEU A 495 30.40 11.64 0.10
CA LEU A 495 29.41 12.03 -0.92
C LEU A 495 28.29 10.99 -0.99
N VAL A 496 28.64 9.70 -0.91
CA VAL A 496 27.64 8.62 -0.85
C VAL A 496 26.77 8.74 0.41
N ALA A 497 27.39 9.01 1.56
CA ALA A 497 26.66 9.19 2.81
C ALA A 497 25.70 10.39 2.77
N GLU A 498 26.15 11.53 2.25
CA GLU A 498 25.32 12.73 2.07
C GLU A 498 24.16 12.49 1.10
N ALA A 499 24.41 11.82 -0.03
CA ALA A 499 23.35 11.48 -0.98
C ALA A 499 22.28 10.58 -0.36
N ILE A 500 22.68 9.62 0.48
CA ILE A 500 21.76 8.75 1.21
C ILE A 500 20.95 9.54 2.24
N GLU A 501 21.55 10.47 2.98
CA GLU A 501 20.81 11.33 3.92
C GLU A 501 19.78 12.21 3.20
N VAL A 502 20.14 12.81 2.05
CA VAL A 502 19.19 13.59 1.23
C VAL A 502 18.02 12.73 0.78
N TYR A 503 18.28 11.49 0.36
CA TYR A 503 17.22 10.55 -0.02
C TYR A 503 16.34 10.17 1.17
N VAL A 504 16.93 9.87 2.33
CA VAL A 504 16.20 9.52 3.57
C VAL A 504 15.32 10.68 4.02
N ASP A 505 15.82 11.92 4.00
CA ASP A 505 15.03 13.10 4.32
C ASP A 505 13.88 13.31 3.34
N TRP A 506 14.18 13.21 2.04
CA TRP A 506 13.13 13.25 1.01
C TRP A 506 12.08 12.16 1.25
N PHE A 507 12.48 10.94 1.61
CA PHE A 507 11.58 9.81 1.82
C PHE A 507 10.64 10.05 3.01
N TYR A 508 11.18 10.39 4.17
CA TYR A 508 10.37 10.55 5.39
C TYR A 508 9.54 11.84 5.39
N THR A 509 9.97 12.90 4.70
CA THR A 509 9.13 14.10 4.50
C THR A 509 7.88 13.86 3.65
N ARG A 510 7.78 12.70 2.97
CA ARG A 510 6.56 12.28 2.26
C ARG A 510 5.59 11.47 3.13
N CYS A 511 5.93 11.17 4.38
CA CYS A 511 5.04 10.53 5.33
C CYS A 511 4.13 11.56 6.01
N ALA A 512 2.95 11.14 6.45
CA ALA A 512 2.06 11.94 7.30
C ALA A 512 2.59 12.05 8.73
N THR A 513 3.19 10.98 9.23
CA THR A 513 3.80 10.86 10.57
C THR A 513 5.08 10.03 10.46
N VAL A 514 6.11 10.41 11.21
CA VAL A 514 7.36 9.64 11.34
C VAL A 514 7.51 9.09 12.75
N LEU A 515 7.60 7.77 12.86
CA LEU A 515 7.79 7.04 14.11
C LEU A 515 9.29 6.92 14.44
N ALA A 516 9.69 7.54 15.54
CA ALA A 516 11.04 7.46 16.09
C ALA A 516 11.09 6.40 17.21
N PRO A 517 12.20 5.65 17.36
CA PRO A 517 12.28 4.57 18.34
C PRO A 517 12.46 5.07 19.78
N THR A 518 12.97 6.28 19.95
CA THR A 518 13.31 6.89 21.24
C THR A 518 13.02 8.38 21.22
N THR A 519 12.93 8.99 22.40
CA THR A 519 12.70 10.44 22.53
C THR A 519 13.85 11.24 21.90
N HIS A 520 15.09 10.80 22.10
CA HIS A 520 16.26 11.44 21.54
C HIS A 520 16.24 11.47 20.00
N VAL A 521 15.87 10.35 19.36
CA VAL A 521 15.73 10.30 17.89
C VAL A 521 14.54 11.14 17.43
N ALA A 522 13.44 11.16 18.20
CA ALA A 522 12.29 11.99 17.88
C ALA A 522 12.66 13.48 17.85
N ASP A 523 13.38 13.94 18.86
CA ASP A 523 13.88 15.32 18.93
C ASP A 523 14.81 15.60 17.74
N ALA A 524 15.76 14.72 17.44
CA ALA A 524 16.68 14.89 16.31
C ALA A 524 15.94 15.00 14.96
N LEU A 525 14.95 14.14 14.72
CA LEU A 525 14.14 14.16 13.50
C LEU A 525 13.26 15.43 13.44
N ALA A 526 12.71 15.88 14.57
CA ALA A 526 11.94 17.11 14.64
C ALA A 526 12.80 18.34 14.31
N HIS A 527 14.02 18.42 14.83
CA HIS A 527 14.98 19.49 14.49
C HIS A 527 15.41 19.45 13.01
N ARG A 528 15.40 18.27 12.39
CA ARG A 528 15.62 18.08 10.94
C ARG A 528 14.40 18.44 10.07
N GLY A 529 13.26 18.81 10.68
CA GLY A 529 12.06 19.24 9.96
C GLY A 529 11.15 18.10 9.50
N MET A 530 11.24 16.91 10.12
CA MET A 530 10.35 15.79 9.80
C MET A 530 8.88 16.08 10.21
N PRO A 531 7.89 15.63 9.42
CA PRO A 531 6.48 15.84 9.70
C PRO A 531 6.00 14.93 10.85
N ASP A 532 5.16 15.47 11.76
CA ASP A 532 4.54 14.81 12.93
C ASP A 532 5.37 13.64 13.48
N VAL A 533 6.40 13.96 14.27
CA VAL A 533 7.31 12.95 14.83
C VAL A 533 6.74 12.40 16.13
N ARG A 534 6.62 11.06 16.22
CA ARG A 534 6.08 10.38 17.41
C ARG A 534 7.00 9.28 17.88
N VAL A 535 7.06 9.05 19.19
CA VAL A 535 7.85 7.95 19.75
C VAL A 535 7.07 6.64 19.67
N TRP A 536 7.64 5.67 18.96
CA TRP A 536 7.22 4.27 18.94
C TRP A 536 8.40 3.38 19.36
N GLY A 537 8.42 3.02 20.64
CA GLY A 537 9.42 2.12 21.20
C GLY A 537 9.16 0.65 20.84
N ARG A 538 9.93 -0.24 21.46
CA ARG A 538 9.79 -1.70 21.28
C ARG A 538 9.44 -2.42 22.55
N GLY A 539 8.89 -3.62 22.39
CA GLY A 539 8.62 -4.54 23.48
C GLY A 539 9.77 -5.53 23.72
N VAL A 540 9.71 -6.18 24.88
CA VAL A 540 10.49 -7.39 25.18
C VAL A 540 9.58 -8.51 25.62
N ASP A 541 9.97 -9.74 25.29
CA ASP A 541 9.31 -10.97 25.70
C ASP A 541 9.84 -11.37 27.09
N THR A 542 9.15 -10.93 28.15
CA THR A 542 9.58 -11.17 29.54
C THR A 542 9.37 -12.61 30.02
N ASP A 543 8.63 -13.41 29.25
CA ASP A 543 8.48 -14.85 29.53
C ASP A 543 9.68 -15.62 28.98
N LEU A 544 10.19 -15.19 27.81
CA LEU A 544 11.44 -15.70 27.26
C LEU A 544 12.65 -15.20 28.06
N PHE A 545 12.81 -13.88 28.20
CA PHE A 545 13.90 -13.24 28.92
C PHE A 545 13.48 -12.97 30.37
N SER A 546 13.97 -13.82 31.28
CA SER A 546 13.69 -13.74 32.71
C SER A 546 14.92 -14.20 33.50
N PRO A 547 15.15 -13.69 34.73
CA PRO A 547 16.15 -14.24 35.64
C PRO A 547 16.00 -15.75 35.88
N ASP A 548 14.78 -16.29 35.73
CA ASP A 548 14.45 -17.71 35.91
C ASP A 548 15.07 -18.63 34.84
N ARG A 549 15.60 -18.05 33.75
CA ARG A 549 16.33 -18.79 32.71
C ARG A 549 17.78 -19.08 33.08
N ARG A 550 18.21 -18.74 34.30
CA ARG A 550 19.58 -18.96 34.76
C ARG A 550 19.92 -20.45 34.76
N GLU A 551 21.00 -20.81 34.08
CA GLU A 551 21.48 -22.17 34.00
C GLU A 551 22.84 -22.30 34.69
N ARG A 552 22.86 -23.04 35.81
CA ARG A 552 24.07 -23.20 36.63
C ARG A 552 25.24 -23.81 35.84
N HIS A 553 24.99 -24.89 35.10
CA HIS A 553 26.03 -25.56 34.33
C HIS A 553 26.57 -24.71 33.18
N LEU A 554 25.71 -23.94 32.50
CA LEU A 554 26.14 -22.99 31.48
C LEU A 554 27.06 -21.93 32.10
N ARG A 555 26.66 -21.34 33.23
CA ARG A 555 27.47 -20.36 33.95
C ARG A 555 28.83 -20.92 34.37
N GLU A 556 28.86 -22.10 34.98
CA GLU A 556 30.10 -22.75 35.44
C GLU A 556 31.09 -22.98 34.27
N ARG A 557 30.60 -23.41 33.10
CA ARG A 557 31.43 -23.57 31.90
C ARG A 557 31.99 -22.24 31.40
N LEU A 558 31.17 -21.19 31.35
CA LEU A 558 31.59 -19.87 30.85
C LEU A 558 32.54 -19.15 31.80
N LEU A 559 32.44 -19.42 33.10
CA LEU A 559 33.34 -18.85 34.10
C LEU A 559 34.74 -19.47 34.06
N ASP A 560 34.87 -20.75 33.69
CA ASP A 560 36.15 -21.48 33.64
C ASP A 560 37.03 -21.20 34.87
N GLY A 561 36.45 -21.45 36.06
CA GLY A 561 37.07 -21.19 37.37
C GLY A 561 37.07 -19.73 37.85
N GLY A 562 36.51 -18.80 37.08
CA GLY A 562 36.28 -17.40 37.46
C GLY A 562 35.01 -17.18 38.31
N ASN A 563 34.75 -15.93 38.72
CA ASN A 563 33.60 -15.56 39.57
C ASN A 563 32.75 -14.40 39.03
N LEU A 564 33.18 -13.74 37.95
CA LEU A 564 32.45 -12.61 37.35
C LEU A 564 32.29 -12.83 35.84
N LEU A 565 31.04 -12.76 35.37
CA LEU A 565 30.70 -12.93 33.96
C LEU A 565 30.14 -11.64 33.37
N VAL A 566 30.90 -11.00 32.48
CA VAL A 566 30.45 -9.86 31.68
C VAL A 566 29.94 -10.39 30.34
N LEU A 567 28.74 -9.97 29.95
CA LEU A 567 28.11 -10.39 28.68
C LEU A 567 28.02 -9.20 27.72
N SER A 568 28.31 -9.45 26.44
CA SER A 568 27.98 -8.53 25.34
C SER A 568 27.31 -9.33 24.22
N VAL A 569 26.19 -8.81 23.70
CA VAL A 569 25.39 -9.45 22.66
C VAL A 569 25.21 -8.46 21.51
N GLY A 570 25.50 -8.89 20.28
CA GLY A 570 25.25 -8.08 19.09
C GLY A 570 26.09 -8.52 17.89
N ARG A 571 25.89 -7.83 16.77
CA ARG A 571 26.70 -8.06 15.57
C ARG A 571 28.16 -7.68 15.82
N LEU A 572 29.09 -8.52 15.36
CA LEU A 572 30.53 -8.28 15.50
C LEU A 572 31.05 -7.46 14.32
N SER A 573 30.84 -6.16 14.41
CA SER A 573 31.21 -5.18 13.39
C SER A 573 31.76 -3.91 14.05
N HIS A 574 32.52 -3.10 13.30
CA HIS A 574 33.26 -1.99 13.90
C HIS A 574 32.32 -0.89 14.42
N GLU A 575 31.17 -0.67 13.78
CA GLU A 575 30.16 0.29 14.27
C GLU A 575 29.57 -0.09 15.63
N LYS A 576 29.63 -1.37 16.02
CA LYS A 576 29.22 -1.84 17.35
C LYS A 576 30.28 -1.63 18.43
N ARG A 577 31.48 -1.18 18.06
CA ARG A 577 32.57 -0.80 18.97
C ARG A 577 32.97 -1.90 19.95
N ILE A 578 32.89 -3.16 19.53
CA ILE A 578 33.33 -4.29 20.34
C ILE A 578 34.83 -4.19 20.68
N GLY A 579 35.64 -3.59 19.81
CA GLY A 579 37.05 -3.30 20.10
C GLY A 579 37.25 -2.46 21.38
N VAL A 580 36.42 -1.45 21.61
CA VAL A 580 36.46 -0.63 22.85
C VAL A 580 36.18 -1.48 24.09
N LEU A 581 35.26 -2.44 23.98
CA LEU A 581 34.99 -3.40 25.05
C LEU A 581 36.17 -4.36 25.27
N LEU A 582 36.82 -4.84 24.21
CA LEU A 582 38.01 -5.69 24.37
C LEU A 582 39.15 -4.92 25.06
N ASP A 583 39.38 -3.66 24.68
CA ASP A 583 40.37 -2.79 25.32
C ASP A 583 40.03 -2.50 26.80
N ALA A 584 38.75 -2.27 27.10
CA ALA A 584 38.28 -2.08 28.46
C ALA A 584 38.46 -3.37 29.28
N PHE A 585 38.08 -4.52 28.72
CA PHE A 585 38.18 -5.80 29.40
C PHE A 585 39.63 -6.24 29.61
N ALA A 586 40.56 -5.83 28.74
CA ALA A 586 42.00 -6.03 28.97
C ALA A 586 42.50 -5.29 30.22
N ARG A 587 41.85 -4.17 30.61
CA ARG A 587 42.14 -3.47 31.88
C ARG A 587 41.45 -4.18 33.05
N VAL A 588 40.20 -4.60 32.88
CA VAL A 588 39.45 -5.36 33.89
C VAL A 588 40.17 -6.65 34.26
N SER A 589 40.63 -7.44 33.30
CA SER A 589 41.26 -8.75 33.54
C SER A 589 42.61 -8.66 34.26
N ARG A 590 43.29 -7.51 34.19
CA ARG A 590 44.51 -7.25 35.00
C ARG A 590 44.20 -7.03 36.48
N VAL A 591 43.04 -6.46 36.79
CA VAL A 591 42.60 -6.18 38.18
C VAL A 591 41.79 -7.35 38.75
N ARG A 592 40.99 -8.01 37.92
CA ARG A 592 40.13 -9.15 38.22
C ARG A 592 40.44 -10.33 37.28
N PRO A 593 41.50 -11.13 37.55
CA PRO A 593 41.84 -12.30 36.73
C PRO A 593 40.76 -13.39 36.73
N ASP A 594 39.83 -13.32 37.69
CA ASP A 594 38.65 -14.18 37.82
C ASP A 594 37.44 -13.68 36.99
N ALA A 595 37.57 -12.58 36.25
CA ALA A 595 36.56 -12.11 35.33
C ALA A 595 36.63 -12.87 33.99
N ARG A 596 35.47 -13.06 33.38
CA ARG A 596 35.31 -13.58 32.02
C ARG A 596 34.41 -12.66 31.20
N LEU A 597 34.76 -12.47 29.94
CA LEU A 597 33.96 -11.74 28.97
C LEU A 597 33.38 -12.74 27.97
N VAL A 598 32.06 -12.77 27.88
CA VAL A 598 31.33 -13.58 26.89
C VAL A 598 30.78 -12.66 25.82
N VAL A 599 31.21 -12.89 24.58
CA VAL A 599 30.77 -12.16 23.40
C VAL A 599 29.91 -13.09 22.55
N VAL A 600 28.65 -12.69 22.35
CA VAL A 600 27.65 -13.46 21.60
C VAL A 600 27.28 -12.71 20.33
N GLY A 601 27.33 -13.41 19.21
CA GLY A 601 27.00 -12.90 17.89
C GLY A 601 28.06 -13.22 16.83
N GLU A 602 27.71 -12.91 15.59
CA GLU A 602 28.56 -13.06 14.40
C GLU A 602 28.73 -11.71 13.70
N GLY A 603 29.72 -11.61 12.83
CA GLY A 603 29.88 -10.43 11.98
C GLY A 603 31.23 -10.36 11.29
N PRO A 604 31.39 -9.41 10.36
CA PRO A 604 32.56 -9.30 9.51
C PRO A 604 33.88 -9.09 10.28
N ALA A 605 33.83 -8.46 11.46
CA ALA A 605 35.01 -8.16 12.27
C ALA A 605 35.34 -9.27 13.29
N ARG A 606 34.58 -10.38 13.34
CA ARG A 606 34.77 -11.44 14.34
C ARG A 606 36.21 -11.96 14.40
N ARG A 607 36.78 -12.32 13.24
CA ARG A 607 38.15 -12.89 13.18
C ARG A 607 39.21 -11.92 13.70
N GLU A 608 39.02 -10.62 13.47
CA GLU A 608 39.91 -9.59 14.00
C GLU A 608 39.79 -9.46 15.52
N PHE A 609 38.56 -9.45 16.03
CA PHE A 609 38.27 -9.37 17.47
C PHE A 609 38.79 -10.60 18.22
N GLU A 610 38.64 -11.81 17.66
CA GLU A 610 39.20 -13.03 18.26
C GLU A 610 40.74 -12.99 18.37
N ARG A 611 41.43 -12.37 17.39
CA ARG A 611 42.90 -12.23 17.41
C ARG A 611 43.40 -11.23 18.43
N THR A 612 42.61 -10.21 18.75
CA THR A 612 42.98 -9.10 19.63
C THR A 612 42.38 -9.23 21.03
N ALA A 613 41.54 -10.25 21.26
CA ALA A 613 40.86 -10.45 22.51
C ALA A 613 41.83 -10.73 23.68
N PRO A 614 41.65 -10.06 24.83
CA PRO A 614 42.43 -10.35 26.03
C PRO A 614 42.04 -11.72 26.62
N ALA A 615 42.93 -12.27 27.47
CA ALA A 615 42.69 -13.52 28.17
C ALA A 615 41.37 -13.48 28.98
N GLY A 616 40.65 -14.61 29.00
CA GLY A 616 39.34 -14.72 29.64
C GLY A 616 38.16 -14.27 28.78
N THR A 617 38.38 -13.98 27.49
CA THR A 617 37.30 -13.69 26.52
C THR A 617 36.87 -14.95 25.78
N VAL A 618 35.56 -15.17 25.67
CA VAL A 618 34.95 -16.31 24.97
C VAL A 618 33.96 -15.79 23.94
N PHE A 619 34.14 -16.21 22.68
CA PHE A 619 33.20 -15.96 21.60
C PHE A 619 32.33 -17.18 21.40
N VAL A 620 31.01 -17.02 21.61
CA VAL A 620 30.04 -18.13 21.56
C VAL A 620 29.46 -18.32 20.15
N GLY A 621 29.55 -17.29 19.31
CA GLY A 621 28.87 -17.24 18.02
C GLY A 621 27.41 -16.81 18.16
N GLU A 622 26.60 -17.06 17.13
CA GLU A 622 25.18 -16.70 17.13
C GLU A 622 24.35 -17.56 18.11
N ALA A 623 23.58 -16.91 18.99
CA ALA A 623 22.62 -17.56 19.87
C ALA A 623 21.22 -16.91 19.72
N ARG A 624 20.16 -17.71 19.81
CA ARG A 624 18.76 -17.25 19.70
C ARG A 624 17.85 -17.91 20.74
N GLY A 625 16.67 -17.34 20.96
CA GLY A 625 15.61 -17.96 21.76
C GLY A 625 16.07 -18.31 23.18
N ARG A 626 15.82 -19.55 23.61
CA ARG A 626 16.11 -20.02 24.98
C ARG A 626 17.60 -20.02 25.32
N GLU A 627 18.46 -20.33 24.35
CA GLU A 627 19.91 -20.30 24.55
C GLU A 627 20.39 -18.88 24.85
N LEU A 628 19.95 -17.90 24.06
CA LEU A 628 20.27 -16.50 24.28
C LEU A 628 19.73 -16.00 25.64
N ALA A 629 18.49 -16.36 25.98
CA ALA A 629 17.91 -15.99 27.27
C ALA A 629 18.68 -16.59 28.47
N ALA A 630 19.17 -17.83 28.33
CA ALA A 630 20.01 -18.47 29.36
C ALA A 630 21.37 -17.78 29.52
N LEU A 631 21.98 -17.32 28.43
CA LEU A 631 23.22 -16.52 28.46
C LEU A 631 23.02 -15.22 29.23
N TYR A 632 21.96 -14.46 28.94
CA TYR A 632 21.62 -13.25 29.69
C TYR A 632 21.38 -13.56 31.18
N ALA A 633 20.49 -14.50 31.51
CA ALA A 633 20.14 -14.79 32.91
C ALA A 633 21.33 -15.33 33.75
N SER A 634 22.34 -15.89 33.09
CA SER A 634 23.53 -16.49 33.70
C SER A 634 24.71 -15.52 33.87
N ALA A 635 24.64 -14.31 33.31
CA ALA A 635 25.66 -13.27 33.47
C ALA A 635 25.53 -12.46 34.77
N ASP A 636 26.54 -11.64 35.08
CA ASP A 636 26.53 -10.72 36.22
C ASP A 636 26.30 -9.25 35.80
N THR A 637 26.81 -8.86 34.63
CA THR A 637 26.69 -7.52 34.07
C THR A 637 26.60 -7.62 32.55
N PHE A 638 25.74 -6.81 31.93
CA PHE A 638 25.69 -6.65 30.48
C PHE A 638 26.46 -5.40 30.05
N CYS A 639 27.28 -5.50 29.01
CA CYS A 639 28.04 -4.38 28.45
C CYS A 639 27.61 -4.09 27.01
N PHE A 640 27.38 -2.80 26.73
CA PHE A 640 26.91 -2.33 25.42
C PHE A 640 27.69 -1.09 24.96
N PRO A 641 28.80 -1.27 24.21
CA PRO A 641 29.70 -0.17 23.84
C PRO A 641 29.26 0.62 22.59
N SER A 642 28.17 0.23 21.92
CA SER A 642 27.76 0.86 20.66
C SER A 642 27.23 2.27 20.87
N THR A 643 27.44 3.14 19.88
CA THR A 643 26.98 4.54 19.87
C THR A 643 25.99 4.87 18.77
N THR A 644 25.77 3.94 17.84
CA THR A 644 24.98 4.16 16.61
C THR A 644 23.66 3.40 16.63
N ASP A 645 23.35 2.66 17.70
CA ASP A 645 22.06 1.99 17.85
C ASP A 645 20.96 3.00 18.14
N THR A 646 19.89 2.99 17.33
CA THR A 646 18.75 3.89 17.48
C THR A 646 17.84 3.53 18.65
N PHE A 647 17.84 2.25 19.09
CA PHE A 647 17.04 1.76 20.23
C PHE A 647 17.84 0.87 21.20
N GLY A 648 18.53 -0.15 20.68
CA GLY A 648 19.28 -1.11 21.51
C GLY A 648 18.41 -2.19 22.16
N GLN A 649 17.78 -3.06 21.35
CA GLN A 649 16.92 -4.16 21.83
C GLN A 649 17.60 -5.04 22.91
N VAL A 650 18.90 -5.30 22.75
CA VAL A 650 19.71 -6.11 23.66
C VAL A 650 19.79 -5.54 25.08
N LEU A 651 19.66 -4.21 25.24
CA LEU A 651 19.59 -3.55 26.55
C LEU A 651 18.29 -3.91 27.27
N LEU A 652 17.19 -3.99 26.53
CA LEU A 652 15.87 -4.33 27.06
C LEU A 652 15.80 -5.82 27.43
N GLU A 653 16.42 -6.69 26.62
CA GLU A 653 16.60 -8.12 26.92
C GLU A 653 17.46 -8.33 28.19
N ALA A 654 18.59 -7.61 28.30
CA ALA A 654 19.44 -7.64 29.49
C ALA A 654 18.67 -7.20 30.75
N GLY A 655 17.91 -6.10 30.66
CA GLY A 655 17.05 -5.64 31.73
C GLY A 655 15.98 -6.68 32.12
N ALA A 656 15.32 -7.30 31.13
CA ALA A 656 14.32 -8.35 31.35
C ALA A 656 14.92 -9.60 32.01
N SER A 657 16.19 -9.90 31.78
CA SER A 657 16.94 -10.96 32.47
C SER A 657 17.49 -10.54 33.84
N GLY A 658 17.23 -9.31 34.29
CA GLY A 658 17.66 -8.80 35.59
C GLY A 658 19.15 -8.45 35.65
N LEU A 659 19.78 -8.15 34.53
CA LEU A 659 21.18 -7.71 34.49
C LEU A 659 21.31 -6.20 34.66
N PRO A 660 22.25 -5.72 35.48
CA PRO A 660 22.70 -4.34 35.41
C PRO A 660 23.45 -4.12 34.08
N VAL A 661 23.29 -2.93 33.52
CA VAL A 661 23.89 -2.55 32.23
C VAL A 661 25.05 -1.57 32.43
N VAL A 662 26.12 -1.73 31.66
CA VAL A 662 27.11 -0.67 31.40
C VAL A 662 27.07 -0.35 29.91
N ALA A 663 26.76 0.89 29.55
CA ALA A 663 26.63 1.29 28.15
C ALA A 663 27.32 2.61 27.85
N ALA A 664 27.73 2.80 26.59
CA ALA A 664 28.14 4.12 26.11
C ALA A 664 26.96 5.09 26.17
N ALA A 665 27.20 6.33 26.59
CA ALA A 665 26.20 7.40 26.70
C ALA A 665 25.83 7.98 25.32
N ALA A 666 25.30 7.13 24.44
CA ALA A 666 24.93 7.48 23.08
C ALA A 666 23.77 6.61 22.56
N GLY A 667 23.08 7.11 21.53
CA GLY A 667 21.99 6.41 20.87
C GLY A 667 20.90 5.92 21.83
N GLY A 668 20.36 4.74 21.56
CA GLY A 668 19.25 4.13 22.31
C GLY A 668 19.57 3.76 23.75
N ALA A 669 20.86 3.71 24.14
CA ALA A 669 21.24 3.52 25.54
C ALA A 669 20.73 4.66 26.44
N LEU A 670 20.66 5.90 25.91
CA LEU A 670 20.17 7.06 26.65
C LEU A 670 18.68 6.96 27.01
N GLU A 671 17.90 6.17 26.27
CA GLU A 671 16.46 5.94 26.52
C GLU A 671 16.22 4.78 27.50
N LEU A 672 17.07 3.75 27.45
CA LEU A 672 16.85 2.50 28.19
C LEU A 672 17.63 2.43 29.51
N VAL A 673 18.73 3.17 29.63
CA VAL A 673 19.60 3.18 30.81
C VAL A 673 19.46 4.49 31.58
N SER A 674 18.89 4.39 32.77
CA SER A 674 18.92 5.46 33.78
C SER A 674 20.20 5.32 34.61
N HIS A 675 21.20 6.18 34.33
CA HIS A 675 22.48 6.21 35.02
C HIS A 675 22.31 6.19 36.55
N GLY A 676 23.01 5.28 37.23
CA GLY A 676 22.96 5.13 38.68
C GLY A 676 21.69 4.46 39.22
N ARG A 677 20.79 3.97 38.34
CA ARG A 677 19.53 3.31 38.75
C ARG A 677 19.40 1.90 38.22
N ASN A 678 19.48 1.70 36.91
CA ASN A 678 19.42 0.37 36.29
C ASN A 678 20.71 0.01 35.53
N GLY A 679 21.70 0.90 35.57
CA GLY A 679 22.98 0.72 34.92
C GLY A 679 23.86 1.95 35.05
N LEU A 680 25.02 1.89 34.40
CA LEU A 680 25.99 2.96 34.28
C LEU A 680 26.11 3.36 32.82
N LEU A 681 26.23 4.67 32.62
CA LEU A 681 26.47 5.31 31.32
C LEU A 681 27.86 5.91 31.37
N VAL A 682 28.68 5.63 30.36
CA VAL A 682 30.06 6.11 30.28
C VAL A 682 30.25 6.97 29.01
N PRO A 683 31.21 7.91 29.00
CA PRO A 683 31.57 8.62 27.78
C PRO A 683 31.86 7.64 26.63
N PRO A 684 31.34 7.90 25.42
CA PRO A 684 31.67 7.11 24.23
C PRO A 684 33.17 7.02 23.99
N GLU A 685 33.64 5.92 23.38
CA GLU A 685 35.03 5.79 22.92
C GLU A 685 36.11 5.83 24.01
N GLU A 686 35.73 5.69 25.29
CA GLU A 686 36.65 5.71 26.43
C GLU A 686 36.77 4.34 27.12
N PRO A 687 37.68 3.44 26.68
CA PRO A 687 37.87 2.13 27.30
C PRO A 687 38.21 2.19 28.80
N GLY A 688 38.79 3.29 29.28
CA GLY A 688 39.14 3.48 30.68
C GLY A 688 37.93 3.63 31.57
N GLU A 689 37.02 4.53 31.20
CA GLU A 689 35.75 4.75 31.90
C GLU A 689 34.87 3.50 31.82
N LEU A 690 34.85 2.84 30.66
CA LEU A 690 34.13 1.57 30.50
C LEU A 690 34.65 0.48 31.45
N ALA A 691 35.98 0.35 31.57
CA ALA A 691 36.60 -0.60 32.50
C ALA A 691 36.32 -0.23 33.97
N ALA A 692 36.36 1.05 34.32
CA ALA A 692 36.07 1.53 35.68
C ALA A 692 34.62 1.20 36.09
N ALA A 693 33.66 1.44 35.20
CA ALA A 693 32.25 1.11 35.44
C ALA A 693 32.01 -0.41 35.57
N LEU A 694 32.69 -1.23 34.75
CA LEU A 694 32.64 -2.69 34.87
C LEU A 694 33.22 -3.17 36.22
N LEU A 695 34.34 -2.60 36.66
CA LEU A 695 34.97 -2.92 37.96
C LEU A 695 34.10 -2.46 39.13
N GLU A 696 33.49 -1.27 39.04
CA GLU A 696 32.55 -0.78 40.05
C GLU A 696 31.41 -1.76 40.29
N LEU A 697 30.79 -2.25 39.21
CA LEU A 697 29.77 -3.27 39.33
C LEU A 697 30.36 -4.61 39.77
N ALA A 698 31.54 -5.00 39.31
CA ALA A 698 32.20 -6.25 39.70
C ALA A 698 32.43 -6.37 41.22
N ASP A 699 32.78 -5.26 41.86
CA ASP A 699 33.17 -5.20 43.27
C ASP A 699 32.00 -4.87 44.19
N ASN A 700 30.81 -4.55 43.65
CA ASN A 700 29.63 -4.21 44.43
C ASN A 700 28.40 -5.08 44.09
N PRO A 701 28.29 -6.30 44.66
CA PRO A 701 27.16 -7.21 44.42
C PRO A 701 25.80 -6.62 44.78
N ALA A 702 25.72 -5.80 45.84
CA ALA A 702 24.48 -5.14 46.25
C ALA A 702 24.00 -4.15 45.18
N ARG A 703 24.94 -3.37 44.61
CA ARG A 703 24.65 -2.46 43.50
C ARG A 703 24.21 -3.22 42.24
N ARG A 704 24.88 -4.33 41.90
CA ARG A 704 24.45 -5.19 40.77
C ARG A 704 23.02 -5.68 40.95
N ALA A 705 22.68 -6.20 42.13
CA ALA A 705 21.34 -6.69 42.43
C ALA A 705 20.29 -5.56 42.36
N ALA A 706 20.59 -4.39 42.94
CA ALA A 706 19.70 -3.24 42.90
C ALA A 706 19.45 -2.74 41.46
N TYR A 707 20.52 -2.61 40.66
CA TYR A 707 20.42 -2.14 39.27
C TYR A 707 19.73 -3.17 38.38
N GLY A 708 20.03 -4.46 38.54
CA GLY A 708 19.34 -5.54 37.84
C GLY A 708 17.84 -5.59 38.14
N ALA A 709 17.45 -5.43 39.41
CA ALA A 709 16.04 -5.37 39.80
C ALA A 709 15.32 -4.14 39.22
N ALA A 710 15.97 -2.98 39.19
CA ALA A 710 15.43 -1.78 38.56
C ALA A 710 15.30 -1.93 37.03
N GLY A 711 16.29 -2.57 36.38
CA GLY A 711 16.24 -2.92 34.96
C GLY A 711 15.08 -3.85 34.62
N LEU A 712 14.86 -4.89 35.44
CA LEU A 712 13.74 -5.82 35.29
C LEU A 712 12.38 -5.11 35.43
N ALA A 713 12.23 -4.25 36.44
CA ALA A 713 11.00 -3.48 36.63
C ALA A 713 10.71 -2.57 35.43
N ALA A 714 11.73 -1.90 34.89
CA ALA A 714 11.60 -1.07 33.70
C ALA A 714 11.24 -1.90 32.44
N ALA A 715 11.89 -3.04 32.25
CA ALA A 715 11.65 -3.92 31.11
C ALA A 715 10.22 -4.50 31.08
N ARG A 716 9.69 -4.89 32.25
CA ARG A 716 8.30 -5.40 32.40
C ARG A 716 7.22 -4.40 31.97
N SER A 717 7.52 -3.09 31.99
CA SER A 717 6.59 -2.07 31.54
C SER A 717 6.55 -1.86 30.01
N ARG A 718 7.53 -2.46 29.29
CA ARG A 718 7.72 -2.33 27.84
C ARG A 718 7.39 -3.65 27.13
N THR A 719 6.10 -3.92 26.98
CA THR A 719 5.56 -5.12 26.33
C THR A 719 5.29 -4.89 24.85
N TRP A 720 5.27 -5.96 24.04
CA TRP A 720 4.87 -5.88 22.63
C TRP A 720 3.42 -5.41 22.44
N ASP A 721 2.50 -5.83 23.29
CA ASP A 721 1.09 -5.40 23.24
C ASP A 721 0.95 -3.88 23.33
N ARG A 722 1.68 -3.27 24.27
CA ARG A 722 1.74 -1.81 24.41
C ARG A 722 2.34 -1.13 23.17
N ALA A 723 3.42 -1.68 22.61
CA ALA A 723 4.04 -1.13 21.40
C ALA A 723 3.09 -1.23 20.17
N ILE A 724 2.30 -2.30 20.07
CA ILE A 724 1.29 -2.49 19.03
C ILE A 724 0.10 -1.54 19.24
N ALA A 725 -0.33 -1.34 20.49
CA ALA A 725 -1.38 -0.37 20.81
C ALA A 725 -0.99 1.06 20.41
N GLN A 726 0.28 1.45 20.62
CA GLN A 726 0.83 2.74 20.18
C GLN A 726 0.82 2.90 18.66
N LEU A 727 1.08 1.84 17.90
CA LEU A 727 0.90 1.86 16.43
C LEU A 727 -0.55 2.12 16.07
N GLY A 728 -1.49 1.39 16.69
CA GLY A 728 -2.92 1.56 16.44
C GLY A 728 -3.42 2.97 16.77
N GLU A 729 -2.91 3.59 17.84
CA GLU A 729 -3.15 5.00 18.17
C GLU A 729 -2.62 5.96 17.08
N THR A 730 -1.43 5.68 16.56
CA THR A 730 -0.83 6.48 15.49
C THR A 730 -1.64 6.37 14.20
N TYR A 731 -2.07 5.17 13.81
CA TYR A 731 -2.89 4.99 12.62
C TYR A 731 -4.23 5.72 12.75
N ARG A 732 -4.85 5.66 13.94
CA ARG A 732 -6.06 6.45 14.23
C ARG A 732 -5.82 7.94 14.10
N HIS A 733 -4.71 8.44 14.64
CA HIS A 733 -4.36 9.86 14.54
C HIS A 733 -4.23 10.32 13.07
N VAL A 734 -3.50 9.56 12.26
CA VAL A 734 -3.27 9.87 10.84
C VAL A 734 -4.58 9.88 10.03
N LEU A 735 -5.54 9.04 10.43
CA LEU A 735 -6.86 8.99 9.82
C LEU A 735 -7.86 10.02 10.36
N GLY A 736 -7.45 10.88 11.30
CA GLY A 736 -8.33 11.84 11.97
C GLY A 736 -9.39 11.20 12.88
N LEU A 737 -9.16 9.97 13.34
CA LEU A 737 -10.08 9.20 14.17
C LEU A 737 -10.05 9.66 15.63
N GLN A 738 -11.21 9.95 16.20
CA GLN A 738 -11.35 10.24 17.62
C GLN A 738 -11.03 8.98 18.47
N PRO A 739 -10.45 9.14 19.67
CA PRO A 739 -10.28 8.02 20.60
C PRO A 739 -11.63 7.39 20.95
N VAL A 740 -11.72 6.05 20.94
CA VAL A 740 -12.94 5.28 21.27
C VAL A 740 -13.53 5.66 22.63
N ALA A 741 -12.70 6.14 23.57
CA ALA A 741 -13.13 6.60 24.89
C ALA A 741 -14.03 7.86 24.88
N ALA A 742 -14.04 8.65 23.80
CA ALA A 742 -14.81 9.90 23.72
C ALA A 742 -16.26 9.72 23.25
N LEU A 743 -16.66 8.52 22.81
CA LEU A 743 -18.01 8.22 22.30
C LEU A 743 -18.97 7.64 23.36
N ALA A 744 -18.54 7.60 24.64
CA ALA A 744 -19.34 7.10 25.76
C ALA A 744 -19.85 8.23 26.70
N ALA A 745 -19.91 9.48 26.22
CA ALA A 745 -20.42 10.62 26.97
C ALA A 745 -21.70 11.18 26.34
#